data_AF-A0A449AZN3-F1
#
_entry.id   AF-A0A449AZN3-F1
#
_cell.length_a   1.000
_cell.length_b   1.000
_cell.length_c   1.000
_cell.angle_alpha   90.00
_cell.angle_beta   90.00
_cell.angle_gamma   90.00
#
_symmetry.space_group_name_H-M   'P 1'
#
loop_
_entity.id
_entity.type
_entity.pdbx_description
1 polymer ?
#
loop_
_entity_poly.entity_id
_entity_poly.type
_entity_poly.pdbx_seq_one_letter_code
_entity_poly.pdbx_strand_id
1 'polypeptide(L)'
;MLDKFSFLKDQALIEDIVINNTHKIANLIDDNIIVIHDKLYTPKFDDSHIKLKELVYQTAHQMYGNPLPKIIKDRLEQEINPILEYGFDVIYWISHILVKKSNDSGYLVGSRGSVGSSLVATMAGITEVNPLPPHYVCPQCKHFELANIEGITSGFDLDDKTCNSCQITMIKDGQTIPFETFLGFKADKVPDIDLNFSGEFQPEVHNEVKRLFGDSHTLRAGTISTIKSKTGFGYIKKACEEYGFTYSNNFIDFLSTKIEGVKRTTGQHPGGIIIIPKEYDVAEFTPINYPADDISLDWKTTHFDFHAIHDNVLKLDLLGHLDPTAIRMLEKLTGLDVKKDVPKKDPKVLSLFYETDALGISPQAIGGEITGALGLPEFGTNFVRKMLYEAKPTSFADLISLSGLSHGTDVWSNNAQELIKNQGMTIKDVISCRDDIMVYLINKGVDPLNSFKIMEQVRKGKSITPEQEEELKKFNVPSWYIESMKKIKYMFPKAHATAYVLMAWRIAWFKLYHPLAYYATFFTTRVQEFDVEVLENDFGAKKINAKLKELDAIKNKKVNDKELIQTLEIARELYARGFKISKINLEKSLANEWVIDAANGALIPPFASIKGIGVSVAEKIVQAREESDFRSKEDFKKRSTINSTLFKTIDELGVLESLNETDQMTLF
;
A
#
# COMPACT_ATOMS: atom_id res chain seq x y z
N MET A 1 5.45 47.25 24.25
CA MET A 1 4.80 47.93 23.10
C MET A 1 4.67 49.42 23.36
N LEU A 2 4.15 49.84 24.51
CA LEU A 2 4.11 51.26 24.94
C LEU A 2 5.44 52.00 24.72
N ASP A 3 6.56 51.45 25.21
CA ASP A 3 7.89 52.06 25.02
C ASP A 3 8.29 52.23 23.55
N LYS A 4 7.86 51.32 22.66
CA LYS A 4 8.11 51.40 21.21
C LYS A 4 7.34 52.54 20.55
N PHE A 5 6.23 52.98 21.16
CA PHE A 5 5.39 54.08 20.70
C PHE A 5 5.68 55.40 21.44
N SER A 6 6.62 55.41 22.39
CA SER A 6 7.02 56.61 23.16
C SER A 6 7.45 57.81 22.30
N PHE A 7 7.85 57.59 21.05
CA PHE A 7 8.18 58.66 20.09
C PHE A 7 7.01 59.61 19.80
N LEU A 8 5.77 59.16 20.01
CA LEU A 8 4.57 59.99 19.86
C LEU A 8 4.46 61.06 20.97
N LYS A 9 5.15 60.87 22.09
CA LYS A 9 5.22 61.81 23.24
C LYS A 9 3.85 62.22 23.80
N ASP A 10 2.82 61.42 23.56
CA ASP A 10 1.46 61.60 24.07
C ASP A 10 1.03 60.31 24.74
N GLN A 11 1.07 60.29 26.07
CA GLN A 11 0.81 59.10 26.86
C GLN A 11 -0.64 58.61 26.68
N ALA A 12 -1.60 59.53 26.59
CA ALA A 12 -3.01 59.19 26.43
C ALA A 12 -3.25 58.56 25.05
N LEU A 13 -2.69 59.15 24.00
CA LEU A 13 -2.78 58.59 22.65
C LEU A 13 -2.08 57.22 22.53
N ILE A 14 -0.92 57.05 23.18
CA ILE A 14 -0.19 55.77 23.19
C ILE A 14 -1.00 54.68 23.90
N GLU A 15 -1.59 54.99 25.06
CA GLU A 15 -2.48 54.07 25.78
C GLU A 15 -3.72 53.72 24.95
N ASP A 16 -4.28 54.72 24.26
CA ASP A 16 -5.45 54.53 23.41
C ASP A 16 -5.18 53.59 22.24
N ILE A 17 -4.10 53.77 21.47
CA ILE A 17 -3.85 52.94 20.28
C ILE A 17 -3.26 51.57 20.61
N VAL A 18 -2.49 51.43 21.69
CA VAL A 18 -1.81 50.18 22.04
C VAL A 18 -2.70 49.27 22.88
N ILE A 19 -3.46 49.84 23.83
CA ILE A 19 -4.27 49.06 24.78
C ILE A 19 -5.76 49.22 24.46
N ASN A 20 -6.31 50.42 24.57
CA ASN A 20 -7.76 50.61 24.57
C ASN A 20 -8.38 50.21 23.22
N ASN A 21 -7.79 50.62 22.10
CA ASN A 21 -8.26 50.26 20.77
C ASN A 21 -8.02 48.78 20.47
N THR A 22 -6.90 48.19 20.90
CA THR A 22 -6.65 46.74 20.72
C THR A 22 -7.72 45.92 21.46
N HIS A 23 -8.01 46.26 22.72
CA HIS A 23 -9.08 45.61 23.48
C HIS A 23 -10.46 45.91 22.90
N LYS A 24 -10.71 47.14 22.44
CA LYS A 24 -11.96 47.51 21.78
C LYS A 24 -12.21 46.66 20.55
N ILE A 25 -11.20 46.49 19.68
CA ILE A 25 -11.31 45.63 18.49
C ILE A 25 -11.51 44.16 18.88
N ALA A 26 -10.76 43.66 19.87
CA ALA A 26 -10.93 42.29 20.35
C ALA A 26 -12.36 42.05 20.89
N ASN A 27 -12.92 43.00 21.63
CA ASN A 27 -14.28 42.93 22.19
C ASN A 27 -15.39 43.08 21.14
N LEU A 28 -15.08 43.41 19.88
CA LEU A 28 -16.05 43.41 18.78
C LEU A 28 -16.17 42.02 18.10
N ILE A 29 -15.25 41.10 18.41
CA ILE A 29 -15.26 39.76 17.85
C ILE A 29 -16.18 38.88 18.70
N ASP A 30 -17.07 38.12 18.05
CA ASP A 30 -17.96 37.18 18.73
C ASP A 30 -17.14 36.03 19.35
N ASP A 31 -17.45 35.67 20.59
CA ASP A 31 -16.80 34.56 21.30
C ASP A 31 -17.22 33.18 20.73
N ASN A 32 -18.29 33.12 19.93
CA ASN A 32 -18.87 31.87 19.40
C ASN A 32 -18.45 31.56 17.95
N ILE A 33 -17.29 32.02 17.49
CA ILE A 33 -16.78 31.67 16.16
C ILE A 33 -16.37 30.19 16.12
N ILE A 34 -17.18 29.37 15.46
CA ILE A 34 -16.87 27.96 15.18
C ILE A 34 -16.12 27.89 13.86
N VAL A 35 -14.81 27.62 13.92
CA VAL A 35 -13.97 27.44 12.72
C VAL A 35 -14.08 26.01 12.17
N ILE A 36 -14.25 25.03 13.07
CA ILE A 36 -14.35 23.61 12.73
C ILE A 36 -15.57 23.04 13.44
N HIS A 37 -16.44 22.37 12.68
CA HIS A 37 -17.67 21.78 13.20
C HIS A 37 -17.38 20.61 14.16
N ASP A 38 -18.39 20.19 14.91
CA ASP A 38 -18.26 19.17 15.97
C ASP A 38 -18.85 17.81 15.60
N LYS A 39 -19.54 17.71 14.45
CA LYS A 39 -20.20 16.49 14.00
C LYS A 39 -19.83 16.12 12.57
N LEU A 40 -20.06 14.85 12.25
CA LEU A 40 -19.93 14.28 10.91
C LEU A 40 -21.16 14.60 10.07
N TYR A 41 -20.93 15.08 8.85
CA TYR A 41 -21.96 15.36 7.87
C TYR A 41 -21.84 14.36 6.72
N THR A 42 -22.81 13.45 6.62
CA THR A 42 -22.83 12.39 5.60
C THR A 42 -23.76 12.77 4.44
N PRO A 43 -23.38 12.52 3.18
CA PRO A 43 -24.21 12.80 2.02
C PRO A 43 -25.29 11.73 1.87
N LYS A 44 -26.51 12.14 1.51
CA LYS A 44 -27.52 11.19 1.03
C LYS A 44 -27.19 10.78 -0.39
N PHE A 45 -27.07 9.47 -0.65
CA PHE A 45 -26.62 8.97 -1.94
C PHE A 45 -27.33 7.68 -2.37
N ASP A 46 -27.95 7.72 -3.55
CA ASP A 46 -28.37 6.55 -4.35
C ASP A 46 -29.23 5.50 -3.60
N ASP A 47 -30.02 5.92 -2.61
CA ASP A 47 -30.76 5.02 -1.71
C ASP A 47 -29.88 3.91 -1.12
N SER A 48 -28.63 4.24 -0.78
CA SER A 48 -27.59 3.32 -0.30
C SER A 48 -28.08 2.42 0.83
N HIS A 49 -28.89 2.95 1.75
CA HIS A 49 -29.46 2.20 2.87
C HIS A 49 -30.29 0.97 2.46
N ILE A 50 -31.01 1.05 1.34
CA ILE A 50 -31.80 -0.06 0.79
C ILE A 50 -30.88 -0.96 -0.04
N LYS A 51 -30.18 -0.37 -1.01
CA LYS A 51 -29.40 -1.12 -2.01
C LYS A 51 -28.27 -1.93 -1.39
N LEU A 52 -27.58 -1.37 -0.39
CA LEU A 52 -26.52 -2.07 0.32
C LEU A 52 -27.07 -3.30 1.04
N LYS A 53 -28.19 -3.15 1.76
CA LYS A 53 -28.80 -4.25 2.50
C LYS A 53 -29.26 -5.35 1.56
N GLU A 54 -29.93 -5.00 0.46
CA GLU A 54 -30.37 -5.97 -0.56
C GLU A 54 -29.19 -6.72 -1.16
N LEU A 55 -28.14 -6.01 -1.59
CA LEU A 55 -26.92 -6.61 -2.14
C LEU A 55 -26.27 -7.58 -1.16
N VAL A 56 -26.10 -7.18 0.11
CA VAL A 56 -25.45 -7.98 1.14
C VAL A 56 -26.18 -9.30 1.36
N TYR A 57 -27.51 -9.26 1.52
CA TYR A 57 -28.30 -10.48 1.72
C TYR A 57 -28.39 -11.33 0.44
N GLN A 58 -28.47 -10.71 -0.73
CA GLN A 58 -28.43 -11.41 -2.00
C GLN A 58 -27.12 -12.20 -2.15
N THR A 59 -25.97 -11.56 -1.95
CA THR A 59 -24.66 -12.21 -2.01
C THR A 59 -24.53 -13.30 -0.94
N ALA A 60 -24.95 -13.02 0.29
CA ALA A 60 -24.91 -13.99 1.38
C ALA A 60 -25.73 -15.25 1.06
N HIS A 61 -26.93 -15.09 0.49
CA HIS A 61 -27.75 -16.23 0.07
C HIS A 61 -27.14 -17.01 -1.11
N GLN A 62 -26.50 -16.31 -2.06
CA GLN A 62 -25.79 -16.96 -3.16
C GLN A 62 -24.58 -17.77 -2.67
N MET A 63 -23.89 -17.29 -1.64
CA MET A 63 -22.71 -17.95 -1.07
C MET A 63 -23.08 -19.08 -0.11
N TYR A 64 -23.99 -18.84 0.84
CA TYR A 64 -24.23 -19.73 1.98
C TYR A 64 -25.64 -20.35 2.02
N GLY A 65 -26.49 -20.05 1.04
CA GLY A 65 -27.82 -20.64 0.91
C GLY A 65 -28.94 -19.83 1.56
N ASN A 66 -30.18 -20.29 1.37
CA ASN A 66 -31.38 -19.71 1.95
C ASN A 66 -32.24 -20.84 2.56
N PRO A 67 -32.45 -20.87 3.90
CA PRO A 67 -32.05 -19.88 4.90
C PRO A 67 -30.54 -19.84 5.17
N LEU A 68 -30.05 -18.69 5.66
CA LEU A 68 -28.64 -18.54 6.06
C LEU A 68 -28.34 -19.36 7.32
N PRO A 69 -27.13 -19.94 7.43
CA PRO A 69 -26.65 -20.50 8.69
C PRO A 69 -26.65 -19.44 9.81
N LYS A 70 -27.02 -19.85 11.03
CA LYS A 70 -27.22 -18.92 12.16
C LYS A 70 -26.01 -18.01 12.41
N ILE A 71 -24.79 -18.55 12.41
CA ILE A 71 -23.57 -17.75 12.65
C ILE A 71 -23.39 -16.62 11.62
N ILE A 72 -23.75 -16.86 10.35
CA ILE A 72 -23.65 -15.86 9.29
C ILE A 72 -24.75 -14.83 9.44
N LYS A 73 -25.99 -15.28 9.70
CA LYS A 73 -27.12 -14.38 9.92
C LYS A 73 -26.86 -13.45 11.10
N ASP A 74 -26.48 -13.99 12.25
CA ASP A 74 -26.22 -13.25 13.48
C ASP A 74 -25.08 -12.23 13.24
N ARG A 75 -24.01 -12.65 12.55
CA ARG A 75 -22.89 -11.75 12.19
C ARG A 75 -23.35 -10.62 11.25
N LEU A 76 -24.13 -10.91 10.21
CA LEU A 76 -24.62 -9.89 9.29
C LEU A 76 -25.55 -8.89 9.99
N GLU A 77 -26.46 -9.35 10.85
CA GLU A 77 -27.37 -8.48 11.59
C GLU A 77 -26.61 -7.58 12.58
N GLN A 78 -25.59 -8.11 13.26
CA GLN A 78 -24.72 -7.34 14.16
C GLN A 78 -23.93 -6.24 13.44
N GLU A 79 -23.57 -6.46 12.17
CA GLU A 79 -22.79 -5.50 11.40
C GLU A 79 -23.65 -4.50 10.61
N ILE A 80 -24.67 -4.98 9.88
CA ILE A 80 -25.44 -4.15 8.95
C ILE A 80 -26.32 -3.13 9.67
N ASN A 81 -26.85 -3.48 10.84
CA ASN A 81 -27.73 -2.59 11.59
C ASN A 81 -27.02 -1.31 12.04
N PRO A 82 -25.85 -1.34 12.72
CA PRO A 82 -25.14 -0.12 13.06
C PRO A 82 -24.61 0.62 11.80
N ILE A 83 -24.19 -0.09 10.74
CA ILE A 83 -23.78 0.59 9.50
C ILE A 83 -24.91 1.49 8.95
N LEU A 84 -26.15 0.99 8.97
CA LEU A 84 -27.33 1.73 8.51
C LEU A 84 -27.77 2.81 9.51
N GLU A 85 -27.75 2.51 10.81
CA GLU A 85 -28.18 3.43 11.88
C GLU A 85 -27.30 4.69 11.94
N TYR A 86 -25.98 4.54 11.79
CA TYR A 86 -25.02 5.64 11.86
C TYR A 86 -24.71 6.27 10.49
N GLY A 87 -25.40 5.87 9.42
CA GLY A 87 -25.26 6.47 8.08
C GLY A 87 -23.95 6.14 7.37
N PHE A 88 -23.29 5.03 7.71
CA PHE A 88 -22.08 4.55 7.04
C PHE A 88 -22.38 3.70 5.80
N ASP A 89 -23.64 3.45 5.48
CA ASP A 89 -24.07 2.73 4.29
C ASP A 89 -23.60 3.42 2.99
N VAL A 90 -23.51 4.75 3.02
CA VAL A 90 -23.09 5.56 1.88
C VAL A 90 -21.65 5.23 1.46
N ILE A 91 -20.70 5.20 2.41
CA ILE A 91 -19.30 4.87 2.09
C ILE A 91 -19.17 3.43 1.59
N TYR A 92 -19.91 2.49 2.19
CA TYR A 92 -19.91 1.10 1.74
C TYR A 92 -20.44 0.97 0.31
N TRP A 93 -21.54 1.66 0.01
CA TRP A 93 -22.16 1.62 -1.30
C TRP A 93 -21.27 2.26 -2.38
N ILE A 94 -20.65 3.41 -2.09
CA ILE A 94 -19.70 4.03 -3.01
C ILE A 94 -18.49 3.11 -3.24
N SER A 95 -17.91 2.58 -2.17
CA SER A 95 -16.79 1.64 -2.27
C SER A 95 -17.15 0.41 -3.11
N HIS A 96 -18.36 -0.14 -2.95
CA HIS A 96 -18.85 -1.22 -3.82
C HIS A 96 -18.87 -0.80 -5.30
N ILE A 97 -19.45 0.36 -5.63
CA ILE A 97 -19.52 0.86 -7.00
C ILE A 97 -18.11 1.02 -7.61
N LEU A 98 -17.18 1.62 -6.86
CA LEU A 98 -15.82 1.86 -7.33
C LEU A 98 -15.05 0.54 -7.53
N VAL A 99 -15.16 -0.40 -6.58
CA VAL A 99 -14.52 -1.72 -6.69
C VAL A 99 -15.10 -2.51 -7.85
N LYS A 100 -16.43 -2.51 -8.01
CA LYS A 100 -17.10 -3.16 -9.14
C LYS A 100 -16.64 -2.56 -10.47
N LYS A 101 -16.60 -1.23 -10.61
CA LYS A 101 -16.12 -0.56 -11.83
C LYS A 101 -14.67 -0.93 -12.18
N SER A 102 -13.80 -1.02 -11.18
CA SER A 102 -12.40 -1.44 -11.38
C SER A 102 -12.31 -2.89 -11.83
N ASN A 103 -13.00 -3.80 -11.13
CA ASN A 103 -13.01 -5.23 -11.47
C ASN A 103 -13.62 -5.48 -12.87
N ASP A 104 -14.71 -4.80 -13.22
CA ASP A 104 -15.35 -4.90 -14.54
C ASP A 104 -14.44 -4.35 -15.67
N SER A 105 -13.56 -3.39 -15.34
CA SER A 105 -12.49 -2.90 -16.23
C SER A 105 -11.25 -3.81 -16.27
N GLY A 106 -11.26 -4.93 -15.52
CA GLY A 106 -10.19 -5.90 -15.44
C GLY A 106 -9.08 -5.55 -14.44
N TYR A 107 -9.23 -4.51 -13.63
CA TYR A 107 -8.27 -4.12 -12.60
C TYR A 107 -8.74 -4.60 -11.23
N LEU A 108 -8.10 -5.65 -10.71
CA LEU A 108 -8.36 -6.14 -9.35
C LEU A 108 -8.09 -5.03 -8.31
N VAL A 109 -8.97 -4.87 -7.34
CA VAL A 109 -8.75 -3.97 -6.20
C VAL A 109 -8.19 -4.73 -5.01
N GLY A 110 -7.03 -4.31 -4.52
CA GLY A 110 -6.47 -4.81 -3.27
C GLY A 110 -7.22 -4.22 -2.07
N SER A 111 -7.66 -5.08 -1.15
CA SER A 111 -8.22 -4.62 0.13
C SER A 111 -7.13 -3.99 1.00
N ARG A 112 -7.46 -2.96 1.77
CA ARG A 112 -6.52 -2.33 2.70
C ARG A 112 -7.21 -1.92 4.00
N GLY A 113 -6.41 -1.87 5.06
CA GLY A 113 -6.85 -1.33 6.34
C GLY A 113 -7.78 -2.28 7.09
N SER A 114 -8.72 -1.72 7.85
CA SER A 114 -9.59 -2.51 8.73
C SER A 114 -10.90 -2.97 8.11
N VAL A 115 -11.24 -2.54 6.88
CA VAL A 115 -12.54 -2.88 6.26
C VAL A 115 -12.72 -4.39 6.05
N GLY A 116 -11.63 -5.14 5.87
CA GLY A 116 -11.65 -6.62 5.81
C GLY A 116 -12.08 -7.32 7.10
N SER A 117 -12.35 -6.57 8.17
CA SER A 117 -12.93 -7.10 9.42
C SER A 117 -14.47 -7.20 9.34
N SER A 118 -15.09 -6.64 8.30
CA SER A 118 -16.54 -6.57 8.10
C SER A 118 -17.01 -7.63 7.10
N LEU A 119 -17.89 -8.53 7.55
CA LEU A 119 -18.56 -9.50 6.69
C LEU A 119 -19.49 -8.80 5.70
N VAL A 120 -20.12 -7.69 6.11
CA VAL A 120 -20.89 -6.82 5.21
C VAL A 120 -20.02 -6.32 4.06
N ALA A 121 -18.77 -5.93 4.32
CA ALA A 121 -17.84 -5.51 3.27
C ALA A 121 -17.49 -6.68 2.33
N THR A 122 -17.32 -7.89 2.85
CA THR A 122 -17.11 -9.10 2.04
C THR A 122 -18.31 -9.37 1.13
N MET A 123 -19.53 -9.33 1.67
CA MET A 123 -20.77 -9.59 0.91
C MET A 123 -21.10 -8.47 -0.09
N ALA A 124 -20.69 -7.24 0.20
CA ALA A 124 -20.76 -6.12 -0.73
C ALA A 124 -19.64 -6.14 -1.79
N GLY A 125 -18.70 -7.10 -1.73
CA GLY A 125 -17.59 -7.18 -2.70
C GLY A 125 -16.57 -6.04 -2.58
N ILE A 126 -16.53 -5.34 -1.44
CA ILE A 126 -15.55 -4.27 -1.16
C ILE A 126 -14.19 -4.87 -0.81
N THR A 127 -14.19 -6.06 -0.19
CA THR A 127 -12.98 -6.76 0.24
C THR A 127 -13.02 -8.25 -0.09
N GLU A 128 -11.86 -8.82 -0.42
CA GLU A 128 -11.69 -10.27 -0.60
C GLU A 128 -11.46 -11.01 0.73
N VAL A 129 -11.25 -10.28 1.83
CA VAL A 129 -11.04 -10.88 3.15
C VAL A 129 -12.38 -11.29 3.75
N ASN A 130 -12.52 -12.56 4.12
CA ASN A 130 -13.68 -13.08 4.83
C ASN A 130 -13.38 -13.20 6.34
N PRO A 131 -14.00 -12.38 7.21
CA PRO A 131 -13.64 -12.32 8.63
C PRO A 131 -14.20 -13.47 9.46
N LEU A 132 -15.04 -14.35 8.90
CA LEU A 132 -15.60 -15.49 9.62
C LEU A 132 -14.51 -16.46 10.13
N PRO A 133 -14.81 -17.32 11.11
CA PRO A 133 -13.92 -18.42 11.47
C PRO A 133 -13.69 -19.39 10.30
N PRO A 134 -12.61 -20.19 10.30
CA PRO A 134 -12.32 -21.19 9.26
C PRO A 134 -13.51 -22.12 9.00
N HIS A 135 -13.92 -22.21 7.74
CA HIS A 135 -15.11 -22.94 7.34
C HIS A 135 -15.01 -23.48 5.92
N TYR A 136 -15.90 -24.44 5.61
CA TYR A 136 -16.11 -24.96 4.27
C TYR A 136 -17.50 -24.58 3.76
N VAL A 137 -17.59 -24.31 2.45
CA VAL A 137 -18.85 -24.07 1.74
C VAL A 137 -18.89 -24.87 0.46
N CYS A 138 -19.95 -25.64 0.25
CA CYS A 138 -20.16 -26.33 -1.02
C CYS A 138 -20.66 -25.33 -2.09
N PRO A 139 -19.95 -25.16 -3.23
CA PRO A 139 -20.37 -24.17 -4.24
C PRO A 139 -21.69 -24.50 -4.92
N GLN A 140 -22.14 -25.77 -4.90
CA GLN A 140 -23.37 -26.24 -5.53
C GLN A 140 -24.57 -26.23 -4.57
N CYS A 141 -24.55 -27.05 -3.51
CA CYS A 141 -25.70 -27.15 -2.58
C CYS A 141 -25.67 -26.14 -1.43
N LYS A 142 -24.63 -25.30 -1.35
CA LYS A 142 -24.46 -24.28 -0.30
C LYS A 142 -24.37 -24.83 1.12
N HIS A 143 -24.09 -26.12 1.28
CA HIS A 143 -23.81 -26.71 2.59
C HIS A 143 -22.62 -25.98 3.23
N PHE A 144 -22.83 -25.49 4.45
CA PHE A 144 -21.86 -24.76 5.26
C PHE A 144 -21.50 -25.56 6.51
N GLU A 145 -20.21 -25.60 6.84
CA GLU A 145 -19.72 -26.19 8.09
C GLU A 145 -18.50 -25.40 8.61
N LEU A 146 -18.45 -25.20 9.92
CA LEU A 146 -17.26 -24.69 10.60
C LEU A 146 -16.23 -25.81 10.70
N ALA A 147 -14.96 -25.51 10.45
CA ALA A 147 -13.90 -26.50 10.55
C ALA A 147 -13.63 -26.90 12.01
N ASN A 148 -13.64 -25.93 12.95
CA ASN A 148 -13.39 -26.13 14.38
C ASN A 148 -12.16 -27.01 14.69
N ILE A 149 -11.06 -26.79 13.97
CA ILE A 149 -9.80 -27.52 14.15
C ILE A 149 -8.87 -26.71 15.05
N GLU A 150 -8.41 -27.31 16.14
CA GLU A 150 -7.47 -26.68 17.07
C GLU A 150 -6.18 -26.26 16.35
N GLY A 151 -5.74 -25.01 16.58
CA GLY A 151 -4.52 -24.46 15.98
C GLY A 151 -4.64 -23.96 14.54
N ILE A 152 -5.80 -24.10 13.88
CA ILE A 152 -6.07 -23.51 12.57
C ILE A 152 -6.92 -22.24 12.73
N THR A 153 -6.35 -21.09 12.35
CA THR A 153 -7.00 -19.77 12.48
C THR A 153 -7.35 -19.13 11.14
N SER A 154 -6.84 -19.68 10.02
CA SER A 154 -7.19 -19.32 8.65
C SER A 154 -7.78 -20.52 7.91
N GLY A 155 -8.87 -20.30 7.18
CA GLY A 155 -9.48 -21.28 6.30
C GLY A 155 -8.61 -21.64 5.11
N PHE A 156 -7.57 -20.85 4.80
CA PHE A 156 -6.64 -21.18 3.72
C PHE A 156 -5.68 -22.30 4.11
N ASP A 157 -5.52 -22.55 5.42
CA ASP A 157 -4.72 -23.66 5.94
C ASP A 157 -5.46 -25.00 5.95
N LEU A 158 -6.77 -24.99 5.70
CA LEU A 158 -7.59 -26.19 5.64
C LEU A 158 -7.16 -27.08 4.45
N ASP A 159 -7.20 -28.39 4.66
CA ASP A 159 -7.04 -29.36 3.57
C ASP A 159 -8.27 -29.36 2.65
N ASP A 160 -8.11 -29.87 1.44
CA ASP A 160 -9.25 -29.96 0.53
C ASP A 160 -10.22 -31.03 1.03
N LYS A 161 -11.51 -30.68 1.02
CA LYS A 161 -12.60 -31.54 1.49
C LYS A 161 -13.68 -31.64 0.42
N THR A 162 -14.23 -32.83 0.23
CA THR A 162 -15.38 -33.05 -0.66
C THR A 162 -16.69 -32.91 0.10
N CYS A 163 -17.69 -32.32 -0.54
CA CYS A 163 -19.02 -32.18 0.04
C CYS A 163 -19.70 -33.55 0.12
N ASN A 164 -20.16 -33.93 1.31
CA ASN A 164 -20.85 -35.21 1.51
C ASN A 164 -22.08 -35.40 0.61
N SER A 165 -22.81 -34.33 0.33
CA SER A 165 -24.04 -34.37 -0.47
C SER A 165 -23.81 -34.28 -1.99
N CYS A 166 -22.83 -33.48 -2.42
CA CYS A 166 -22.62 -33.19 -3.85
C CYS A 166 -21.38 -33.86 -4.45
N GLN A 167 -20.50 -34.42 -3.62
CA GLN A 167 -19.22 -35.02 -4.04
C GLN A 167 -18.29 -34.07 -4.82
N ILE A 168 -18.49 -32.76 -4.68
CA ILE A 168 -17.63 -31.72 -5.25
C ILE A 168 -16.70 -31.15 -4.16
N THR A 169 -15.51 -30.70 -4.57
CA THR A 169 -14.58 -30.02 -3.67
C THR A 169 -15.23 -28.76 -3.10
N MET A 170 -15.19 -28.63 -1.78
CA MET A 170 -15.72 -27.49 -1.06
C MET A 170 -14.74 -26.31 -1.10
N ILE A 171 -15.28 -25.10 -1.11
CA ILE A 171 -14.50 -23.88 -0.94
C ILE A 171 -14.14 -23.76 0.54
N LYS A 172 -12.88 -23.42 0.83
CA LYS A 172 -12.36 -23.15 2.17
C LYS A 172 -12.10 -21.66 2.36
N ASP A 173 -12.53 -21.08 3.49
CA ASP A 173 -12.37 -19.65 3.78
C ASP A 173 -12.48 -19.33 5.28
N GLY A 174 -12.32 -18.05 5.64
CA GLY A 174 -12.49 -17.51 6.98
C GLY A 174 -11.17 -17.24 7.70
N GLN A 175 -10.98 -16.02 8.20
CA GLN A 175 -9.69 -15.54 8.75
C GLN A 175 -9.74 -15.25 10.26
N THR A 176 -10.88 -15.49 10.91
CA THR A 176 -11.13 -15.20 12.34
C THR A 176 -10.77 -13.75 12.68
N ILE A 177 -11.58 -12.81 12.21
CA ILE A 177 -11.37 -11.37 12.43
C ILE A 177 -12.62 -10.76 13.09
N PRO A 178 -12.49 -10.11 14.25
CA PRO A 178 -13.61 -9.48 14.94
C PRO A 178 -14.04 -8.19 14.23
N PHE A 179 -15.35 -7.93 14.17
CA PHE A 179 -15.90 -6.75 13.49
C PHE A 179 -15.52 -5.44 14.19
N GLU A 180 -15.40 -5.50 15.52
CA GLU A 180 -15.17 -4.37 16.40
C GLU A 180 -13.81 -3.69 16.13
N THR A 181 -12.87 -4.39 15.50
CA THR A 181 -11.65 -3.79 14.96
C THR A 181 -11.93 -2.65 13.96
N PHE A 182 -13.04 -2.72 13.25
CA PHE A 182 -13.46 -1.74 12.26
C PHE A 182 -14.22 -0.56 12.89
N LEU A 183 -15.37 -0.84 13.52
CA LEU A 183 -16.31 0.19 14.03
C LEU A 183 -16.33 0.37 15.55
N GLY A 184 -15.56 -0.41 16.32
CA GLY A 184 -15.70 -0.48 17.77
C GLY A 184 -16.99 -1.18 18.20
N PHE A 185 -17.31 -1.09 19.49
CA PHE A 185 -18.50 -1.76 20.07
C PHE A 185 -19.77 -0.90 20.01
N LYS A 186 -19.64 0.43 19.84
CA LYS A 186 -20.77 1.38 19.85
C LYS A 186 -20.79 2.30 18.63
N ALA A 187 -20.14 1.88 17.54
CA ALA A 187 -19.91 2.72 16.36
C ALA A 187 -19.30 4.09 16.71
N ASP A 188 -18.49 4.13 17.78
CA ASP A 188 -17.84 5.33 18.31
C ASP A 188 -16.64 5.76 17.47
N LYS A 189 -16.35 5.03 16.40
CA LYS A 189 -15.29 5.31 15.46
C LYS A 189 -15.88 5.53 14.06
N VAL A 190 -15.52 6.65 13.45
CA VAL A 190 -15.80 6.90 12.04
C VAL A 190 -14.96 5.92 11.19
N PRO A 191 -15.58 5.07 10.37
CA PRO A 191 -14.86 4.13 9.51
C PRO A 191 -14.17 4.85 8.35
N ASP A 192 -12.91 4.50 8.10
CA ASP A 192 -12.19 4.83 6.86
C ASP A 192 -12.13 3.55 6.01
N ILE A 193 -12.51 3.64 4.74
CA ILE A 193 -12.43 2.52 3.79
C ILE A 193 -11.25 2.78 2.86
N ASP A 194 -10.15 2.06 3.13
CA ASP A 194 -8.95 2.10 2.32
C ASP A 194 -9.04 1.07 1.18
N LEU A 195 -8.80 1.52 -0.06
CA LEU A 195 -8.79 0.66 -1.24
C LEU A 195 -7.50 0.89 -2.04
N ASN A 196 -6.81 -0.20 -2.38
CA ASN A 196 -5.63 -0.18 -3.25
C ASN A 196 -6.06 -0.47 -4.69
N PHE A 197 -6.18 0.56 -5.50
CA PHE A 197 -6.37 0.44 -6.94
C PHE A 197 -5.03 0.32 -7.66
N SER A 198 -5.05 -0.15 -8.91
CA SER A 198 -3.88 0.00 -9.79
C SER A 198 -3.53 1.48 -9.95
N GLY A 199 -2.24 1.80 -9.91
CA GLY A 199 -1.78 3.18 -10.18
C GLY A 199 -2.22 3.70 -11.56
N GLU A 200 -2.42 2.81 -12.53
CA GLU A 200 -2.92 3.15 -13.87
C GLU A 200 -4.40 3.52 -13.87
N PHE A 201 -5.19 2.89 -13.00
CA PHE A 201 -6.65 3.05 -12.95
C PHE A 201 -7.11 4.04 -11.86
N GLN A 202 -6.23 4.40 -10.92
CA GLN A 202 -6.54 5.33 -9.84
C GLN A 202 -7.14 6.67 -10.33
N PRO A 203 -6.62 7.33 -11.38
CA PRO A 203 -7.22 8.58 -11.88
C PRO A 203 -8.67 8.42 -12.34
N GLU A 204 -8.99 7.31 -13.02
CA GLU A 204 -10.35 6.98 -13.48
C GLU A 204 -11.32 6.78 -12.31
N VAL A 205 -10.85 6.15 -11.22
CA VAL A 205 -11.64 5.96 -10.00
C VAL A 205 -11.89 7.29 -9.31
N HIS A 206 -10.88 8.17 -9.20
CA HIS A 206 -11.08 9.51 -8.64
C HIS A 206 -12.09 10.31 -9.46
N ASN A 207 -11.99 10.27 -10.80
CA ASN A 207 -12.91 10.95 -11.70
C ASN A 207 -14.33 10.37 -11.61
N GLU A 208 -14.48 9.08 -11.32
CA GLU A 208 -15.78 8.48 -11.05
C GLU A 208 -16.43 9.07 -9.80
N VAL A 209 -15.69 9.26 -8.70
CA VAL A 209 -16.22 9.94 -7.51
C VAL A 209 -16.69 11.35 -7.87
N LYS A 210 -15.88 12.09 -8.62
CA LYS A 210 -16.23 13.43 -9.12
C LYS A 210 -17.52 13.42 -9.95
N ARG A 211 -17.72 12.39 -10.80
CA ARG A 211 -18.94 12.21 -11.59
C ARG A 211 -20.17 11.94 -10.71
N LEU A 212 -20.02 11.14 -9.65
CA LEU A 212 -21.11 10.75 -8.75
C LEU A 212 -21.55 11.91 -7.84
N PHE A 213 -20.60 12.64 -7.27
CA PHE A 213 -20.88 13.68 -6.26
C PHE A 213 -20.89 15.10 -6.82
N GLY A 214 -20.30 15.32 -7.99
CA GLY A 214 -20.18 16.62 -8.65
C GLY A 214 -18.83 17.29 -8.35
N ASP A 215 -18.31 18.02 -9.35
CA ASP A 215 -17.00 18.67 -9.29
C ASP A 215 -16.89 19.72 -8.18
N SER A 216 -17.97 20.44 -7.88
CA SER A 216 -17.99 21.46 -6.82
C SER A 216 -18.03 20.89 -5.39
N HIS A 217 -18.29 19.59 -5.23
CA HIS A 217 -18.43 18.94 -3.91
C HIS A 217 -17.41 17.81 -3.68
N THR A 218 -16.48 17.62 -4.62
CA THR A 218 -15.46 16.58 -4.55
C THR A 218 -14.08 17.21 -4.64
N LEU A 219 -13.27 17.05 -3.59
CA LEU A 219 -11.93 17.63 -3.51
C LEU A 219 -10.89 16.56 -3.25
N ARG A 220 -9.64 16.80 -3.66
CA ARG A 220 -8.52 16.06 -3.07
C ARG A 220 -8.23 16.62 -1.67
N ALA A 221 -7.88 15.77 -0.72
CA ALA A 221 -7.38 16.23 0.56
C ALA A 221 -6.06 16.99 0.33
N GLY A 222 -5.97 18.24 0.78
CA GLY A 222 -4.76 19.04 0.71
C GLY A 222 -3.73 18.61 1.74
N THR A 223 -2.45 18.84 1.43
CA THR A 223 -1.35 18.63 2.37
C THR A 223 -0.51 19.89 2.50
N ILE A 224 0.01 20.11 3.71
CA ILE A 224 0.92 21.22 4.03
C ILE A 224 2.30 20.62 4.31
N SER A 225 3.23 20.83 3.38
CA SER A 225 4.61 20.36 3.52
C SER A 225 5.40 21.37 4.34
N THR A 226 5.97 20.90 5.44
CA THR A 226 6.77 21.72 6.37
C THR A 226 8.26 21.44 6.24
N ILE A 227 9.09 22.40 6.65
CA ILE A 227 10.53 22.19 6.75
C ILE A 227 10.80 21.08 7.77
N LYS A 228 11.57 20.05 7.36
CA LYS A 228 12.08 18.96 8.22
C LYS A 228 13.55 19.17 8.52
N SER A 229 14.06 18.56 9.59
CA SER A 229 15.46 18.67 10.04
C SER A 229 16.51 18.62 8.91
N LYS A 230 16.49 17.62 8.01
CA LYS A 230 17.47 17.56 6.89
C LYS A 230 17.43 18.75 5.95
N THR A 231 16.22 19.22 5.60
CA THR A 231 16.04 20.38 4.72
C THR A 231 16.43 21.67 5.43
N GLY A 232 16.03 21.82 6.70
CA GLY A 232 16.37 22.98 7.52
C GLY A 232 17.89 23.11 7.72
N PHE A 233 18.58 22.00 7.98
CA PHE A 233 20.04 21.95 8.07
C PHE A 233 20.68 22.46 6.76
N GLY A 234 20.19 22.01 5.61
CA GLY A 234 20.65 22.47 4.30
C GLY A 234 20.46 23.97 4.09
N TYR A 235 19.31 24.53 4.50
CA TYR A 235 19.04 25.97 4.40
C TYR A 235 19.97 26.80 5.28
N ILE A 236 20.12 26.43 6.55
CA ILE A 236 21.01 27.15 7.47
C ILE A 236 22.45 27.07 6.99
N LYS A 237 22.91 25.89 6.51
CA LYS A 237 24.27 25.74 5.98
C LYS A 237 24.50 26.64 4.76
N LYS A 238 23.56 26.65 3.81
CA LYS A 238 23.65 27.54 2.63
C LYS A 238 23.67 29.02 3.04
N ALA A 239 22.85 29.43 4.01
CA ALA A 239 22.87 30.78 4.54
C ALA A 239 24.22 31.10 5.23
N CYS A 240 24.80 30.16 5.98
CA CYS A 240 26.13 30.36 6.57
C CYS A 240 27.20 30.59 5.49
N GLU A 241 27.15 29.83 4.40
CA GLU A 241 28.04 30.00 3.24
C GLU A 241 27.83 31.37 2.56
N GLU A 242 26.58 31.79 2.34
CA GLU A 242 26.25 33.05 1.67
C GLU A 242 26.59 34.30 2.51
N TYR A 243 26.38 34.25 3.83
CA TYR A 243 26.62 35.39 4.74
C TYR A 243 27.97 35.34 5.47
N GLY A 244 28.79 34.31 5.21
CA GLY A 244 30.10 34.14 5.83
C GLY A 244 30.06 33.78 7.32
N PHE A 245 28.97 33.20 7.81
CA PHE A 245 28.88 32.72 9.20
C PHE A 245 29.61 31.40 9.37
N THR A 246 30.36 31.27 10.47
CA THR A 246 31.03 30.01 10.82
C THR A 246 30.41 29.47 12.11
N TYR A 247 29.56 28.45 11.97
CA TYR A 247 28.93 27.76 13.08
C TYR A 247 29.29 26.28 13.09
N SER A 248 29.29 25.68 14.28
CA SER A 248 29.46 24.23 14.40
C SER A 248 28.22 23.49 13.86
N ASN A 249 28.42 22.27 13.35
CA ASN A 249 27.29 21.44 12.86
C ASN A 249 26.22 21.22 13.94
N ASN A 250 26.60 21.11 15.22
CA ASN A 250 25.64 20.96 16.33
C ASN A 250 24.78 22.22 16.49
N PHE A 251 25.36 23.40 16.29
CA PHE A 251 24.59 24.64 16.36
C PHE A 251 23.70 24.83 15.14
N ILE A 252 24.16 24.43 13.95
CA ILE A 252 23.34 24.41 12.72
C ILE A 252 22.16 23.45 12.91
N ASP A 253 22.39 22.27 13.49
CA ASP A 253 21.33 21.30 13.79
C ASP A 253 20.31 21.88 14.78
N PHE A 254 20.77 22.51 15.87
CA PHE A 254 19.90 23.24 16.78
C PHE A 254 19.08 24.33 16.07
N LEU A 255 19.70 25.17 15.23
CA LEU A 255 18.99 26.19 14.46
C LEU A 255 17.96 25.57 13.50
N SER A 256 18.28 24.42 12.90
CA SER A 256 17.34 23.69 12.06
C SER A 256 16.08 23.28 12.84
N THR A 257 16.17 22.93 14.12
CA THR A 257 14.99 22.64 14.95
C THR A 257 14.08 23.85 15.17
N LYS A 258 14.61 25.08 15.04
CA LYS A 258 13.84 26.32 15.24
C LYS A 258 12.99 26.72 14.04
N ILE A 259 13.36 26.24 12.86
CA ILE A 259 12.61 26.45 11.61
C ILE A 259 11.81 25.22 11.18
N GLU A 260 11.93 24.12 11.91
CA GLU A 260 11.13 22.92 11.68
C GLU A 260 9.64 23.22 11.91
N GLY A 261 8.79 22.66 11.04
CA GLY A 261 7.35 22.90 11.09
C GLY A 261 6.89 24.15 10.33
N VAL A 262 7.79 25.04 9.92
CA VAL A 262 7.43 26.18 9.06
C VAL A 262 6.91 25.66 7.72
N LYS A 263 5.76 26.18 7.26
CA LYS A 263 5.17 25.85 5.96
C LYS A 263 6.15 26.18 4.83
N ARG A 264 6.33 25.24 3.91
CA ARG A 264 7.18 25.39 2.73
C ARG A 264 6.37 25.38 1.44
N THR A 265 5.52 24.38 1.25
CA THR A 265 4.66 24.23 0.06
C THR A 265 3.33 23.57 0.42
N THR A 266 2.36 23.62 -0.49
CA THR A 266 1.14 22.82 -0.45
C THR A 266 1.23 21.67 -1.45
N GLY A 267 0.44 20.62 -1.24
CA GLY A 267 0.35 19.48 -2.12
C GLY A 267 -0.99 18.78 -1.99
N GLN A 268 -1.06 17.55 -2.48
CA GLN A 268 -2.26 16.71 -2.44
C GLN A 268 -2.00 15.40 -1.73
N HIS A 269 -3.02 14.86 -1.06
CA HIS A 269 -2.97 13.51 -0.50
C HIS A 269 -2.89 12.48 -1.64
N PRO A 270 -2.12 11.39 -1.49
CA PRO A 270 -1.92 10.41 -2.56
C PRO A 270 -3.21 9.74 -3.09
N GLY A 271 -4.28 9.66 -2.28
CA GLY A 271 -5.56 9.08 -2.70
C GLY A 271 -6.78 9.54 -1.91
N GLY A 272 -6.62 10.56 -1.05
CA GLY A 272 -7.70 11.00 -0.17
C GLY A 272 -8.65 11.90 -0.94
N ILE A 273 -9.88 11.45 -1.15
CA ILE A 273 -10.95 12.22 -1.77
C ILE A 273 -11.96 12.62 -0.70
N ILE A 274 -12.19 13.93 -0.57
CA ILE A 274 -13.14 14.52 0.37
C ILE A 274 -14.46 14.74 -0.36
N ILE A 275 -15.54 14.28 0.27
CA ILE A 275 -16.91 14.42 -0.23
C ILE A 275 -17.67 15.36 0.69
N ILE A 276 -18.08 16.50 0.15
CA ILE A 276 -18.94 17.46 0.85
C ILE A 276 -20.39 17.16 0.47
N PRO A 277 -21.33 17.01 1.43
CA PRO A 277 -22.73 16.81 1.10
C PRO A 277 -23.28 17.99 0.27
N LYS A 278 -24.19 17.68 -0.67
CA LYS A 278 -24.70 18.67 -1.64
C LYS A 278 -25.53 19.77 -0.99
N GLU A 279 -26.04 19.52 0.20
CA GLU A 279 -26.79 20.46 1.02
C GLU A 279 -25.93 21.55 1.69
N TYR A 280 -24.59 21.42 1.67
CA TYR A 280 -23.66 22.38 2.28
C TYR A 280 -22.72 23.01 1.25
N ASP A 281 -22.27 24.24 1.51
CA ASP A 281 -21.18 24.86 0.77
C ASP A 281 -19.83 24.34 1.29
N VAL A 282 -18.89 24.09 0.38
CA VAL A 282 -17.52 23.65 0.72
C VAL A 282 -16.85 24.62 1.70
N ALA A 283 -17.08 25.93 1.53
CA ALA A 283 -16.51 26.98 2.36
C ALA A 283 -16.99 26.93 3.82
N GLU A 284 -18.08 26.20 4.12
CA GLU A 284 -18.49 25.94 5.51
C GLU A 284 -17.51 25.02 6.25
N PHE A 285 -16.72 24.23 5.54
CA PHE A 285 -15.76 23.29 6.13
C PHE A 285 -14.31 23.72 5.95
N THR A 286 -13.96 24.21 4.76
CA THR A 286 -12.59 24.58 4.45
C THR A 286 -12.55 25.52 3.24
N PRO A 287 -11.62 26.49 3.22
CA PRO A 287 -11.23 27.10 1.95
C PRO A 287 -10.68 26.05 0.98
N ILE A 288 -10.57 26.41 -0.30
CA ILE A 288 -10.02 25.56 -1.36
C ILE A 288 -8.85 26.26 -2.05
N ASN A 289 -7.91 25.47 -2.56
CA ASN A 289 -6.81 25.95 -3.40
C ASN A 289 -6.38 24.88 -4.41
N TYR A 290 -5.48 25.23 -5.33
CA TYR A 290 -4.77 24.24 -6.14
C TYR A 290 -3.53 23.74 -5.39
N PRO A 291 -3.16 22.46 -5.52
CA PRO A 291 -1.93 21.98 -4.92
C PRO A 291 -0.73 22.67 -5.59
N ALA A 292 0.21 23.15 -4.77
CA ALA A 292 1.34 23.96 -5.22
C ALA A 292 0.97 25.20 -6.06
N ASP A 293 -0.26 25.70 -5.92
CA ASP A 293 -0.82 26.84 -6.65
C ASP A 293 -0.84 26.66 -8.19
N ASP A 294 -0.79 25.43 -8.67
CA ASP A 294 -0.84 25.11 -10.10
C ASP A 294 -2.30 25.07 -10.61
N ILE A 295 -2.72 26.16 -11.25
CA ILE A 295 -4.06 26.33 -11.81
C ILE A 295 -4.36 25.46 -13.04
N SER A 296 -3.36 24.75 -13.59
CA SER A 296 -3.55 23.85 -14.73
C SER A 296 -4.09 22.47 -14.32
N LEU A 297 -4.13 22.17 -13.02
CA LEU A 297 -4.56 20.87 -12.50
C LEU A 297 -6.09 20.77 -12.41
N ASP A 298 -6.62 19.60 -12.78
CA ASP A 298 -8.07 19.32 -12.79
C ASP A 298 -8.70 19.20 -11.38
N TRP A 299 -7.88 19.04 -10.34
CA TRP A 299 -8.34 18.76 -8.98
C TRP A 299 -7.98 19.91 -8.04
N LYS A 300 -9.02 20.46 -7.40
CA LYS A 300 -8.86 21.36 -6.26
C LYS A 300 -8.61 20.56 -5.00
N THR A 301 -7.90 21.18 -4.06
CA THR A 301 -7.58 20.64 -2.75
C THR A 301 -8.25 21.41 -1.63
N THR A 302 -8.54 20.74 -0.52
CA THR A 302 -8.86 21.41 0.74
C THR A 302 -7.67 22.25 1.22
N HIS A 303 -7.94 23.44 1.75
CA HIS A 303 -6.88 24.27 2.33
C HIS A 303 -6.43 23.76 3.69
N PHE A 304 -7.39 23.35 4.51
CA PHE A 304 -7.10 22.58 5.70
C PHE A 304 -6.60 21.20 5.30
N ASP A 305 -5.59 20.72 6.03
CA ASP A 305 -5.24 19.32 5.94
C ASP A 305 -6.37 18.46 6.55
N PHE A 306 -6.46 17.21 6.12
CA PHE A 306 -7.57 16.35 6.52
C PHE A 306 -7.67 16.14 8.04
N HIS A 307 -6.58 16.22 8.81
CA HIS A 307 -6.64 16.02 10.26
C HIS A 307 -7.50 17.09 10.95
N ALA A 308 -7.56 18.30 10.38
CA ALA A 308 -8.37 19.38 10.92
C ALA A 308 -9.88 19.12 10.73
N ILE A 309 -10.28 18.46 9.65
CA ILE A 309 -11.69 18.24 9.27
C ILE A 309 -12.12 16.76 9.30
N HIS A 310 -11.31 15.91 9.94
CA HIS A 310 -11.46 14.45 9.96
C HIS A 310 -12.85 14.02 10.42
N ASP A 311 -13.38 14.68 11.44
CA ASP A 311 -14.65 14.33 12.08
C ASP A 311 -15.86 14.99 11.42
N ASN A 312 -15.66 15.79 10.36
CA ASN A 312 -16.73 16.61 9.77
C ASN A 312 -17.23 16.09 8.43
N VAL A 313 -16.36 15.52 7.63
CA VAL A 313 -16.65 15.17 6.23
C VAL A 313 -16.17 13.78 5.93
N LEU A 314 -16.86 13.11 5.00
CA LEU A 314 -16.43 11.79 4.55
C LEU A 314 -15.19 11.89 3.68
N LYS A 315 -14.29 10.94 3.91
CA LYS A 315 -13.07 10.72 3.13
C LYS A 315 -13.10 9.30 2.56
N LEU A 316 -12.73 9.17 1.30
CA LEU A 316 -12.40 7.89 0.68
C LEU A 316 -10.89 7.86 0.41
N ASP A 317 -10.18 6.86 0.94
CA ASP A 317 -8.78 6.62 0.62
C ASP A 317 -8.64 5.65 -0.55
N LEU A 318 -8.60 6.23 -1.75
CA LEU A 318 -8.51 5.55 -3.04
C LEU A 318 -7.05 5.58 -3.50
N LEU A 319 -6.24 4.66 -2.99
CA LEU A 319 -4.78 4.69 -3.14
C LEU A 319 -4.33 3.95 -4.39
N GLY A 320 -3.30 4.47 -5.06
CA GLY A 320 -2.58 3.76 -6.10
C GLY A 320 -1.58 2.78 -5.49
N HIS A 321 -1.59 1.53 -5.96
CA HIS A 321 -0.71 0.46 -5.49
C HIS A 321 -0.21 -0.39 -6.65
N LEU A 322 1.01 -0.93 -6.51
CA LEU A 322 1.66 -1.71 -7.56
C LEU A 322 1.14 -3.15 -7.66
N ASP A 323 0.71 -3.75 -6.55
CA ASP A 323 0.23 -5.14 -6.53
C ASP A 323 -0.96 -5.38 -7.49
N PRO A 324 -2.03 -4.56 -7.50
CA PRO A 324 -3.07 -4.61 -8.54
C PRO A 324 -2.54 -4.56 -9.97
N THR A 325 -1.61 -3.64 -10.25
CA THR A 325 -0.99 -3.50 -11.58
C THR A 325 -0.21 -4.76 -11.96
N ALA A 326 0.57 -5.30 -11.02
CA ALA A 326 1.36 -6.50 -11.22
C ALA A 326 0.46 -7.72 -11.47
N ILE A 327 -0.60 -7.90 -10.69
CA ILE A 327 -1.58 -8.98 -10.90
C ILE A 327 -2.22 -8.87 -12.28
N ARG A 328 -2.69 -7.67 -12.67
CA ARG A 328 -3.27 -7.44 -14.00
C ARG A 328 -2.31 -7.83 -15.12
N MET A 329 -1.05 -7.42 -15.01
CA MET A 329 -0.03 -7.79 -15.99
C MET A 329 0.22 -9.30 -16.02
N LEU A 330 0.25 -9.98 -14.86
CA LEU A 330 0.39 -11.44 -14.78
C LEU A 330 -0.77 -12.17 -15.45
N GLU A 331 -2.02 -11.74 -15.21
CA GLU A 331 -3.21 -12.29 -15.88
C GLU A 331 -3.15 -12.07 -17.39
N LYS A 332 -2.78 -10.86 -17.84
CA LYS A 332 -2.59 -10.51 -19.27
C LYS A 332 -1.54 -11.41 -19.93
N LEU A 333 -0.41 -11.65 -19.27
CA LEU A 333 0.71 -12.40 -19.82
C LEU A 333 0.50 -13.92 -19.83
N THR A 334 -0.31 -14.45 -18.91
CA THR A 334 -0.51 -15.89 -18.74
C THR A 334 -1.87 -16.40 -19.20
N GLY A 335 -2.87 -15.52 -19.32
CA GLY A 335 -4.25 -15.88 -19.58
C GLY A 335 -4.99 -16.52 -18.39
N LEU A 336 -4.36 -16.54 -17.21
CA LEU A 336 -4.92 -17.11 -15.98
C LEU A 336 -5.68 -16.06 -15.17
N ASP A 337 -6.66 -16.50 -14.38
CA ASP A 337 -7.44 -15.70 -13.44
C ASP A 337 -6.97 -16.01 -12.01
N VAL A 338 -6.43 -15.02 -11.31
CA VAL A 338 -5.80 -15.25 -10.00
C VAL A 338 -6.78 -15.65 -8.90
N LYS A 339 -8.09 -15.44 -9.10
CA LYS A 339 -9.13 -15.85 -8.14
C LYS A 339 -9.55 -17.31 -8.35
N LYS A 340 -9.39 -17.82 -9.58
CA LYS A 340 -9.80 -19.18 -9.95
C LYS A 340 -8.64 -20.17 -9.96
N ASP A 341 -7.51 -19.77 -10.54
CA ASP A 341 -6.41 -20.67 -10.89
C ASP A 341 -5.34 -20.78 -9.78
N VAL A 342 -5.22 -19.77 -8.92
CA VAL A 342 -4.28 -19.81 -7.79
C VAL A 342 -4.91 -20.51 -6.58
N PRO A 343 -4.35 -21.64 -6.12
CA PRO A 343 -4.87 -22.35 -4.96
C PRO A 343 -4.60 -21.59 -3.66
N LYS A 344 -5.53 -21.69 -2.71
CA LYS A 344 -5.40 -21.12 -1.35
C LYS A 344 -4.36 -21.84 -0.47
N LYS A 345 -3.98 -23.07 -0.84
CA LYS A 345 -2.97 -23.89 -0.15
C LYS A 345 -2.10 -24.61 -1.18
N ASP A 346 -0.80 -24.36 -1.14
CA ASP A 346 0.20 -24.99 -2.00
C ASP A 346 1.52 -25.08 -1.21
N PRO A 347 1.96 -26.29 -0.82
CA PRO A 347 3.19 -26.47 -0.05
C PRO A 347 4.44 -25.94 -0.75
N LYS A 348 4.51 -25.95 -2.09
CA LYS A 348 5.67 -25.45 -2.83
C LYS A 348 5.70 -23.92 -2.88
N VAL A 349 4.54 -23.27 -2.94
CA VAL A 349 4.45 -21.81 -2.82
C VAL A 349 4.82 -21.39 -1.40
N LEU A 350 4.31 -22.08 -0.39
CA LEU A 350 4.66 -21.81 1.00
C LEU A 350 6.17 -21.97 1.25
N SER A 351 6.82 -22.96 0.63
CA SER A 351 8.25 -23.18 0.83
C SER A 351 9.14 -22.06 0.32
N LEU A 352 8.66 -21.25 -0.65
CA LEU A 352 9.37 -20.03 -1.07
C LEU A 352 9.60 -19.04 0.08
N PHE A 353 8.78 -19.08 1.12
CA PHE A 353 8.92 -18.17 2.25
C PHE A 353 9.95 -18.66 3.29
N TYR A 354 10.60 -19.81 3.10
CA TYR A 354 11.66 -20.26 4.02
C TYR A 354 12.84 -21.00 3.37
N GLU A 355 12.73 -21.43 2.11
CA GLU A 355 13.79 -22.12 1.37
C GLU A 355 13.77 -21.81 -0.15
N THR A 356 14.82 -22.20 -0.89
CA THR A 356 14.92 -22.00 -2.35
C THR A 356 14.62 -23.26 -3.17
N ASP A 357 14.43 -24.43 -2.52
CA ASP A 357 14.37 -25.73 -3.20
C ASP A 357 13.27 -25.80 -4.27
N ALA A 358 12.11 -25.21 -4.01
CA ALA A 358 11.01 -25.15 -4.99
C ALA A 358 11.36 -24.34 -6.25
N LEU A 359 12.30 -23.39 -6.17
CA LEU A 359 12.80 -22.64 -7.32
C LEU A 359 13.83 -23.41 -8.15
N GLY A 360 14.34 -24.55 -7.65
CA GLY A 360 15.34 -25.37 -8.32
C GLY A 360 16.75 -24.78 -8.31
N ILE A 361 17.06 -23.88 -7.37
CA ILE A 361 18.35 -23.19 -7.25
C ILE A 361 18.93 -23.32 -5.84
N SER A 362 20.26 -23.24 -5.74
CA SER A 362 20.94 -23.21 -4.44
C SER A 362 21.03 -21.79 -3.88
N PRO A 363 21.08 -21.62 -2.54
CA PRO A 363 21.30 -20.31 -1.93
C PRO A 363 22.54 -19.59 -2.45
N GLN A 364 23.62 -20.32 -2.73
CA GLN A 364 24.87 -19.75 -3.24
C GLN A 364 24.71 -19.13 -4.63
N ALA A 365 23.79 -19.64 -5.46
CA ALA A 365 23.52 -19.09 -6.80
C ALA A 365 22.93 -17.67 -6.73
N ILE A 366 22.32 -17.32 -5.60
CA ILE A 366 21.68 -16.02 -5.36
C ILE A 366 22.31 -15.26 -4.19
N GLY A 367 23.61 -15.44 -3.97
CA GLY A 367 24.38 -14.65 -3.00
C GLY A 367 24.20 -15.07 -1.54
N GLY A 368 23.83 -16.33 -1.29
CA GLY A 368 23.61 -16.89 0.03
C GLY A 368 22.21 -16.63 0.60
N GLU A 369 21.29 -16.10 -0.20
CA GLU A 369 19.89 -15.97 0.18
C GLU A 369 19.26 -17.36 0.28
N ILE A 370 18.65 -17.64 1.42
CA ILE A 370 18.09 -18.96 1.73
C ILE A 370 16.61 -19.06 1.41
N THR A 371 15.88 -17.95 1.34
CA THR A 371 14.44 -17.94 1.02
C THR A 371 14.21 -17.70 -0.46
N GLY A 372 13.16 -18.30 -1.02
CA GLY A 372 12.63 -17.95 -2.34
C GLY A 372 11.85 -16.62 -2.39
N ALA A 373 11.95 -15.76 -1.38
CA ALA A 373 11.08 -14.58 -1.22
C ALA A 373 11.58 -13.31 -1.93
N LEU A 374 12.74 -13.32 -2.61
CA LEU A 374 13.25 -12.15 -3.33
C LEU A 374 12.21 -11.55 -4.28
N GLY A 375 11.94 -10.26 -4.13
CA GLY A 375 11.00 -9.52 -4.98
C GLY A 375 9.51 -9.77 -4.70
N LEU A 376 9.16 -10.65 -3.76
CA LEU A 376 7.78 -10.76 -3.30
C LEU A 376 7.38 -9.49 -2.51
N PRO A 377 6.15 -8.96 -2.70
CA PRO A 377 5.70 -7.80 -1.93
C PRO A 377 5.67 -8.13 -0.44
N GLU A 378 6.04 -7.15 0.39
CA GLU A 378 6.32 -7.26 1.84
C GLU A 378 7.49 -8.19 2.21
N PHE A 379 7.48 -9.42 1.71
CA PHE A 379 8.39 -10.48 2.09
C PHE A 379 9.78 -10.38 1.47
N GLY A 380 9.92 -9.62 0.39
CA GLY A 380 11.16 -9.50 -0.38
C GLY A 380 12.21 -8.58 0.20
N THR A 381 11.99 -7.94 1.36
CA THR A 381 13.01 -7.06 1.97
C THR A 381 14.04 -7.84 2.79
N ASN A 382 15.27 -7.35 2.90
CA ASN A 382 16.33 -8.01 3.66
C ASN A 382 15.95 -8.24 5.14
N PHE A 383 15.14 -7.36 5.72
CA PHE A 383 14.64 -7.51 7.09
C PHE A 383 13.65 -8.67 7.20
N VAL A 384 12.66 -8.71 6.30
CA VAL A 384 11.61 -9.72 6.34
C VAL A 384 12.13 -11.11 5.95
N ARG A 385 13.05 -11.22 4.99
CA ARG A 385 13.66 -12.51 4.64
C ARG A 385 14.46 -13.13 5.78
N LYS A 386 15.12 -12.32 6.62
CA LYS A 386 15.76 -12.80 7.85
C LYS A 386 14.73 -13.30 8.86
N MET A 387 13.64 -12.55 9.05
CA MET A 387 12.56 -12.94 9.93
C MET A 387 11.90 -14.26 9.46
N LEU A 388 11.62 -14.39 8.17
CA LEU A 388 11.13 -15.61 7.53
C LEU A 388 12.02 -16.83 7.84
N TYR A 389 13.34 -16.68 7.68
CA TYR A 389 14.30 -17.75 7.96
C TYR A 389 14.31 -18.16 9.44
N GLU A 390 14.27 -17.18 10.35
CA GLU A 390 14.25 -17.45 11.79
C GLU A 390 12.94 -18.09 12.25
N ALA A 391 11.82 -17.68 11.65
CA ALA A 391 10.49 -18.05 12.09
C ALA A 391 9.95 -19.33 11.40
N LYS A 392 10.44 -19.66 10.20
CA LYS A 392 10.09 -20.85 9.40
C LYS A 392 8.56 -21.08 9.32
N PRO A 393 7.82 -20.20 8.64
CA PRO A 393 6.36 -20.31 8.55
C PRO A 393 5.93 -21.66 7.95
N THR A 394 4.87 -22.23 8.54
CA THR A 394 4.31 -23.54 8.17
C THR A 394 2.89 -23.46 7.62
N SER A 395 2.32 -22.25 7.60
CA SER A 395 0.92 -22.01 7.24
C SER A 395 0.72 -20.60 6.68
N PHE A 396 -0.40 -20.39 5.99
CA PHE A 396 -0.86 -19.07 5.56
C PHE A 396 -1.10 -18.17 6.76
N ALA A 397 -1.66 -18.69 7.86
CA ALA A 397 -1.79 -17.93 9.11
C ALA A 397 -0.43 -17.43 9.64
N ASP A 398 0.64 -18.24 9.57
CA ASP A 398 1.98 -17.80 9.97
C ASP A 398 2.47 -16.64 9.08
N LEU A 399 2.16 -16.66 7.78
CA LEU A 399 2.49 -15.55 6.87
C LEU A 399 1.73 -14.27 7.25
N ILE A 400 0.44 -14.37 7.63
CA ILE A 400 -0.34 -13.23 8.13
C ILE A 400 0.33 -12.64 9.38
N SER A 401 0.71 -13.49 10.34
CA SER A 401 1.39 -13.05 11.55
C SER A 401 2.74 -12.41 11.26
N LEU A 402 3.53 -12.97 10.34
CA LEU A 402 4.81 -12.39 9.93
C LEU A 402 4.64 -11.06 9.21
N SER A 403 3.62 -10.91 8.36
CA SER A 403 3.27 -9.61 7.78
C SER A 403 3.03 -8.59 8.89
N GLY A 404 2.18 -8.88 9.88
CA GLY A 404 1.96 -8.00 11.03
C GLY A 404 3.23 -7.67 11.81
N LEU A 405 4.06 -8.69 12.10
CA LEU A 405 5.30 -8.53 12.86
C LEU A 405 6.39 -7.72 12.12
N SER A 406 6.37 -7.75 10.79
CA SER A 406 7.33 -7.01 9.96
C SER A 406 7.06 -5.50 9.89
N HIS A 407 5.89 -5.05 10.33
CA HIS A 407 5.46 -3.66 10.20
C HIS A 407 5.29 -3.00 11.55
N GLY A 408 6.19 -2.07 11.84
CA GLY A 408 6.17 -1.27 13.06
C GLY A 408 7.46 -1.37 13.85
N THR A 409 7.89 -0.26 14.42
CA THR A 409 9.06 -0.21 15.30
C THR A 409 8.78 -0.98 16.60
N ASP A 410 9.76 -1.75 17.06
CA ASP A 410 9.71 -2.56 18.29
C ASP A 410 8.59 -3.62 18.34
N VAL A 411 8.14 -4.09 17.17
CA VAL A 411 7.20 -5.23 17.04
C VAL A 411 7.96 -6.55 16.97
N TRP A 412 8.86 -6.70 16.01
CA TRP A 412 9.74 -7.87 15.89
C TRP A 412 11.03 -7.70 16.71
N SER A 413 11.89 -6.77 16.30
CA SER A 413 13.16 -6.49 16.96
C SER A 413 12.94 -6.00 18.39
N ASN A 414 13.76 -6.46 19.33
CA ASN A 414 13.67 -6.15 20.77
C ASN A 414 12.34 -6.57 21.44
N ASN A 415 11.53 -7.41 20.77
CA ASN A 415 10.23 -7.83 21.26
C ASN A 415 9.93 -9.28 20.84
N ALA A 416 9.08 -9.53 19.83
CA ALA A 416 8.67 -10.89 19.44
C ALA A 416 9.86 -11.81 19.11
N GLN A 417 10.92 -11.26 18.50
CA GLN A 417 12.14 -12.02 18.18
C GLN A 417 12.82 -12.59 19.43
N GLU A 418 12.88 -11.83 20.52
CA GLU A 418 13.49 -12.27 21.79
C GLU A 418 12.62 -13.32 22.48
N LEU A 419 11.29 -13.17 22.42
CA LEU A 419 10.35 -14.15 22.95
C LEU A 419 10.52 -15.50 22.25
N ILE A 420 10.65 -15.48 20.92
CA ILE A 420 10.84 -16.69 20.11
C ILE A 420 12.22 -17.31 20.37
N LYS A 421 13.30 -16.52 20.30
CA LYS A 421 14.66 -17.05 20.45
C LYS A 421 15.02 -17.46 21.87
N ASN A 422 14.61 -16.69 22.87
CA ASN A 422 15.10 -16.84 24.24
C ASN A 422 14.10 -17.55 25.16
N GLN A 423 12.80 -17.52 24.86
CA GLN A 423 11.75 -18.11 25.69
C GLN A 423 11.07 -19.33 25.05
N GLY A 424 11.53 -19.76 23.86
CA GLY A 424 11.00 -20.93 23.18
C GLY A 424 9.57 -20.77 22.67
N MET A 425 9.08 -19.53 22.56
CA MET A 425 7.77 -19.23 21.99
C MET A 425 7.78 -19.42 20.47
N THR A 426 6.60 -19.62 19.89
CA THR A 426 6.41 -19.71 18.44
C THR A 426 5.72 -18.46 17.89
N ILE A 427 5.63 -18.34 16.57
CA ILE A 427 4.88 -17.25 15.92
C ILE A 427 3.43 -17.19 16.43
N LYS A 428 2.84 -18.35 16.74
CA LYS A 428 1.45 -18.48 17.18
C LYS A 428 1.21 -17.91 18.59
N ASP A 429 2.27 -17.79 19.39
CA ASP A 429 2.17 -17.33 20.77
C ASP A 429 2.35 -15.82 20.92
N VAL A 430 2.99 -15.15 19.95
CA VAL A 430 3.34 -13.72 20.04
C VAL A 430 2.25 -12.81 19.48
N ILE A 431 2.26 -11.54 19.89
CA ILE A 431 1.32 -10.54 19.40
C ILE A 431 1.72 -10.13 17.98
N SER A 432 0.92 -10.52 16.99
CA SER A 432 1.25 -10.32 15.57
C SER A 432 0.40 -9.24 14.90
N CYS A 433 -0.87 -9.15 15.28
CA CYS A 433 -1.81 -8.14 14.83
C CYS A 433 -2.52 -7.51 16.04
N ARG A 434 -3.07 -6.30 15.88
CA ARG A 434 -3.79 -5.64 16.98
C ARG A 434 -5.00 -6.47 17.44
N ASP A 435 -5.68 -7.14 16.50
CA ASP A 435 -6.85 -7.98 16.75
C ASP A 435 -6.56 -9.08 17.77
N ASP A 436 -5.34 -9.64 17.75
CA ASP A 436 -4.90 -10.69 18.66
C ASP A 436 -4.97 -10.19 20.12
N ILE A 437 -4.69 -8.91 20.37
CA ILE A 437 -4.79 -8.29 21.70
C ILE A 437 -6.23 -8.32 22.19
N MET A 438 -7.15 -7.80 21.40
CA MET A 438 -8.56 -7.73 21.80
C MET A 438 -9.14 -9.12 22.04
N VAL A 439 -8.92 -10.06 21.11
CA VAL A 439 -9.43 -11.44 21.22
C VAL A 439 -8.80 -12.15 22.44
N TYR A 440 -7.50 -12.01 22.65
CA TYR A 440 -6.81 -12.61 23.79
C TYR A 440 -7.33 -12.10 25.13
N LEU A 441 -7.49 -10.78 25.28
CA LEU A 441 -7.96 -10.16 26.51
C LEU A 441 -9.41 -10.53 26.84
N ILE A 442 -10.28 -10.58 25.83
CA ILE A 442 -11.67 -11.05 25.99
C ILE A 442 -11.68 -12.51 26.46
N ASN A 443 -10.85 -13.38 25.86
CA ASN A 443 -10.73 -14.78 26.26
C ASN A 443 -10.19 -14.94 27.70
N LYS A 444 -9.43 -13.97 28.22
CA LYS A 444 -8.99 -13.91 29.62
C LYS A 444 -10.04 -13.34 30.58
N GLY A 445 -11.19 -12.89 30.07
CA GLY A 445 -12.29 -12.34 30.86
C GLY A 445 -12.24 -10.83 31.07
N VAL A 446 -11.33 -10.11 30.40
CA VAL A 446 -11.31 -8.65 30.40
C VAL A 446 -12.54 -8.14 29.64
N ASP A 447 -13.16 -7.06 30.12
CA ASP A 447 -14.30 -6.44 29.46
C ASP A 447 -14.01 -6.16 27.96
N PRO A 448 -14.94 -6.45 27.04
CA PRO A 448 -14.71 -6.27 25.61
C PRO A 448 -14.40 -4.82 25.19
N LEU A 449 -15.08 -3.84 25.80
CA LEU A 449 -14.82 -2.43 25.50
C LEU A 449 -13.45 -1.99 26.03
N ASN A 450 -13.05 -2.45 27.22
CA ASN A 450 -11.71 -2.19 27.74
C ASN A 450 -10.63 -2.86 26.88
N SER A 451 -10.86 -4.11 26.44
CA SER A 451 -9.97 -4.85 25.54
C SER A 451 -9.76 -4.13 24.21
N PHE A 452 -10.82 -3.58 23.62
CA PHE A 452 -10.76 -2.74 22.42
C PHE A 452 -9.95 -1.46 22.65
N LYS A 453 -10.17 -0.76 23.77
CA LYS A 453 -9.41 0.46 24.11
C LYS A 453 -7.92 0.18 24.25
N ILE A 454 -7.56 -0.90 24.94
CA ILE A 454 -6.16 -1.33 25.10
C ILE A 454 -5.55 -1.66 23.74
N MET A 455 -6.25 -2.43 22.89
CA MET A 455 -5.81 -2.71 21.52
C MET A 455 -5.53 -1.41 20.73
N GLU A 456 -6.47 -0.46 20.73
CA GLU A 456 -6.32 0.81 20.00
C GLU A 456 -5.22 1.71 20.57
N GLN A 457 -4.96 1.63 21.87
CA GLN A 457 -3.88 2.34 22.55
C GLN A 457 -2.51 1.77 22.11
N VAL A 458 -2.33 0.45 22.24
CA VAL A 458 -1.08 -0.25 21.92
C VAL A 458 -0.72 -0.10 20.44
N ARG A 459 -1.68 -0.28 19.52
CA ARG A 459 -1.40 -0.15 18.07
C ARG A 459 -0.99 1.25 17.63
N LYS A 460 -1.25 2.28 18.47
CA LYS A 460 -0.85 3.68 18.24
C LYS A 460 0.45 4.04 18.97
N GLY A 461 1.15 3.06 19.56
CA GLY A 461 2.38 3.27 20.29
C GLY A 461 2.21 3.93 21.65
N LYS A 462 0.98 3.97 22.16
CA LYS A 462 0.70 4.45 23.52
C LYS A 462 0.88 3.26 24.47
N SER A 463 1.80 3.41 25.43
CA SER A 463 2.12 2.36 26.40
C SER A 463 0.96 2.07 27.34
N ILE A 464 0.96 0.89 27.98
CA ILE A 464 0.02 0.50 29.04
C ILE A 464 0.27 1.31 30.32
N THR A 465 -0.79 1.80 30.98
CA THR A 465 -0.68 2.52 32.24
C THR A 465 -0.49 1.56 33.44
N PRO A 466 0.05 2.03 34.58
CA PRO A 466 0.19 1.20 35.77
C PRO A 466 -1.13 0.57 36.24
N GLU A 467 -2.25 1.31 36.17
CA GLU A 467 -3.57 0.83 36.57
C GLU A 467 -4.06 -0.28 35.64
N GLN A 468 -3.87 -0.12 34.33
CA GLN A 468 -4.20 -1.13 33.33
C GLN A 468 -3.36 -2.39 33.54
N GLU A 469 -2.08 -2.25 33.86
CA GLU A 469 -1.20 -3.39 34.14
C GLU A 469 -1.67 -4.19 35.37
N GLU A 470 -2.06 -3.53 36.46
CA GLU A 470 -2.61 -4.19 37.64
C GLU A 470 -3.93 -4.92 37.33
N GLU A 471 -4.79 -4.31 36.51
CA GLU A 471 -6.03 -4.93 36.04
C GLU A 471 -5.74 -6.18 35.21
N LEU A 472 -4.87 -6.09 34.21
CA LEU A 472 -4.49 -7.21 33.35
C LEU A 472 -3.89 -8.38 34.14
N LYS A 473 -3.09 -8.09 35.17
CA LYS A 473 -2.55 -9.12 36.07
C LYS A 473 -3.65 -9.85 36.84
N LYS A 474 -4.73 -9.16 37.26
CA LYS A 474 -5.89 -9.81 37.93
C LYS A 474 -6.60 -10.81 37.02
N PHE A 475 -6.58 -10.59 35.71
CA PHE A 475 -7.13 -11.50 34.70
C PHE A 475 -6.12 -12.57 34.23
N ASN A 476 -5.00 -12.77 34.95
CA ASN A 476 -3.96 -13.74 34.61
C ASN A 476 -3.36 -13.54 33.21
N VAL A 477 -3.21 -12.28 32.79
CA VAL A 477 -2.40 -11.90 31.62
C VAL A 477 -0.92 -12.00 32.01
N PRO A 478 -0.10 -12.81 31.32
CA PRO A 478 1.31 -12.97 31.65
C PRO A 478 2.11 -11.67 31.55
N SER A 479 3.10 -11.49 32.43
CA SER A 479 3.95 -10.29 32.44
C SER A 479 4.65 -10.05 31.10
N TRP A 480 5.10 -11.10 30.41
CA TRP A 480 5.73 -10.95 29.10
C TRP A 480 4.79 -10.34 28.04
N TYR A 481 3.49 -10.64 28.12
CA TYR A 481 2.47 -10.13 27.20
C TYR A 481 2.27 -8.63 27.41
N ILE A 482 2.22 -8.22 28.69
CA ILE A 482 2.13 -6.80 29.07
C ILE A 482 3.37 -6.03 28.64
N GLU A 483 4.57 -6.57 28.89
CA GLU A 483 5.82 -5.94 28.46
C GLU A 483 5.94 -5.85 26.94
N SER A 484 5.44 -6.85 26.20
CA SER A 484 5.36 -6.80 24.75
C SER A 484 4.45 -5.65 24.27
N MET A 485 3.26 -5.49 24.89
CA MET A 485 2.35 -4.39 24.60
C MET A 485 2.95 -2.99 24.83
N LYS A 486 3.79 -2.82 25.87
CA LYS A 486 4.45 -1.53 26.15
C LYS A 486 5.49 -1.13 25.10
N LYS A 487 6.08 -2.09 24.40
CA LYS A 487 7.16 -1.86 23.42
C LYS A 487 6.63 -1.39 22.07
N ILE A 488 5.54 -2.00 21.60
CA ILE A 488 4.94 -1.78 20.27
C ILE A 488 4.72 -0.28 20.01
N LYS A 489 5.24 0.25 18.89
CA LYS A 489 5.01 1.64 18.45
C LYS A 489 3.91 1.78 17.41
N TYR A 490 3.67 0.72 16.64
CA TYR A 490 2.64 0.66 15.62
C TYR A 490 2.33 -0.81 15.32
N MET A 491 1.08 -1.14 15.00
CA MET A 491 0.67 -2.52 14.68
C MET A 491 -0.46 -2.53 13.65
N PHE A 492 -0.41 -3.48 12.71
CA PHE A 492 -1.44 -3.69 11.69
C PHE A 492 -2.72 -4.34 12.24
N PRO A 493 -3.89 -4.06 11.62
CA PRO A 493 -5.05 -4.95 11.71
C PRO A 493 -4.82 -6.23 10.91
N LYS A 494 -5.34 -7.35 11.41
CA LYS A 494 -5.24 -8.67 10.80
C LYS A 494 -5.85 -8.70 9.38
N ALA A 495 -6.93 -7.94 9.17
CA ALA A 495 -7.53 -7.77 7.85
C ALA A 495 -6.56 -7.21 6.80
N HIS A 496 -5.76 -6.20 7.17
CA HIS A 496 -4.75 -5.61 6.29
C HIS A 496 -3.64 -6.61 5.98
N ALA A 497 -3.10 -7.26 7.03
CA ALA A 497 -2.08 -8.30 6.86
C ALA A 497 -2.58 -9.43 5.93
N THR A 498 -3.80 -9.92 6.15
CA THR A 498 -4.42 -10.97 5.31
C THR A 498 -4.51 -10.55 3.85
N ALA A 499 -4.98 -9.33 3.57
CA ALA A 499 -5.12 -8.84 2.20
C ALA A 499 -3.76 -8.77 1.48
N TYR A 500 -2.73 -8.28 2.16
CA TYR A 500 -1.38 -8.16 1.61
C TYR A 500 -0.72 -9.54 1.41
N VAL A 501 -0.89 -10.46 2.37
CA VAL A 501 -0.41 -11.84 2.22
C VAL A 501 -1.12 -12.55 1.06
N LEU A 502 -2.42 -12.31 0.85
CA LEU A 502 -3.13 -12.87 -0.30
C LEU A 502 -2.55 -12.38 -1.64
N MET A 503 -2.19 -11.10 -1.75
CA MET A 503 -1.51 -10.57 -2.95
C MET A 503 -0.12 -11.19 -3.12
N ALA A 504 0.67 -11.25 -2.04
CA ALA A 504 1.99 -11.86 -2.06
C ALA A 504 1.95 -13.34 -2.44
N TRP A 505 0.96 -14.08 -1.93
CA TRP A 505 0.72 -15.48 -2.24
C TRP A 505 0.42 -15.70 -3.72
N ARG A 506 -0.48 -14.89 -4.31
CA ARG A 506 -0.78 -14.92 -5.74
C ARG A 506 0.47 -14.66 -6.57
N ILE A 507 1.23 -13.61 -6.25
CA ILE A 507 2.48 -13.27 -6.97
C ILE A 507 3.53 -14.38 -6.81
N ALA A 508 3.65 -14.99 -5.62
CA ALA A 508 4.54 -16.11 -5.35
C ALA A 508 4.20 -17.35 -6.17
N TRP A 509 2.91 -17.62 -6.39
CA TRP A 509 2.46 -18.70 -7.27
C TRP A 509 2.93 -18.48 -8.72
N PHE A 510 2.81 -17.26 -9.26
CA PHE A 510 3.38 -16.95 -10.58
C PHE A 510 4.90 -16.99 -10.58
N LYS A 511 5.57 -16.55 -9.51
CA LYS A 511 7.03 -16.67 -9.38
C LYS A 511 7.48 -18.12 -9.53
N LEU A 512 6.75 -19.05 -8.93
CA LEU A 512 7.06 -20.47 -8.99
C LEU A 512 6.74 -21.07 -10.35
N TYR A 513 5.48 -20.97 -10.80
CA TYR A 513 4.95 -21.73 -11.93
C TYR A 513 5.02 -20.99 -13.28
N HIS A 514 5.10 -19.66 -13.28
CA HIS A 514 5.19 -18.81 -14.48
C HIS A 514 6.33 -17.79 -14.36
N PRO A 515 7.58 -18.24 -14.18
CA PRO A 515 8.70 -17.39 -13.79
C PRO A 515 8.99 -16.23 -14.76
N LEU A 516 8.95 -16.45 -16.07
CA LEU A 516 9.18 -15.37 -17.04
C LEU A 516 8.11 -14.27 -16.95
N ALA A 517 6.84 -14.63 -16.71
CA ALA A 517 5.78 -13.66 -16.50
C ALA A 517 5.98 -12.88 -15.19
N TYR A 518 6.40 -13.57 -14.12
CA TYR A 518 6.79 -12.93 -12.87
C TYR A 518 7.91 -11.92 -13.06
N TYR A 519 9.03 -12.31 -13.68
CA TYR A 519 10.16 -11.42 -13.86
C TYR A 519 9.84 -10.25 -14.78
N ALA A 520 9.16 -10.49 -15.91
CA ALA A 520 8.70 -9.42 -16.80
C ALA A 520 7.84 -8.40 -16.06
N THR A 521 6.91 -8.88 -15.23
CA THR A 521 6.05 -8.04 -14.40
C THR A 521 6.85 -7.27 -13.35
N PHE A 522 7.77 -7.93 -12.65
CA PHE A 522 8.60 -7.30 -11.62
C PHE A 522 9.44 -6.16 -12.20
N PHE A 523 10.16 -6.42 -13.30
CA PHE A 523 11.01 -5.41 -13.94
C PHE A 523 10.19 -4.27 -14.58
N THR A 524 8.95 -4.53 -14.99
CA THR A 524 8.07 -3.49 -15.55
C THR A 524 7.44 -2.60 -14.47
N THR A 525 7.01 -3.19 -13.35
CA THR A 525 6.14 -2.49 -12.39
C THR A 525 6.83 -2.02 -11.12
N ARG A 526 7.97 -2.62 -10.73
CA ARG A 526 8.61 -2.37 -9.42
C ARG A 526 10.01 -1.79 -9.50
N VAL A 527 10.67 -1.89 -10.64
CA VAL A 527 12.04 -1.41 -10.80
C VAL A 527 12.06 0.05 -11.21
N GLN A 528 12.88 0.85 -10.53
CA GLN A 528 13.09 2.27 -10.83
C GLN A 528 14.45 2.54 -11.48
N GLU A 529 15.44 1.68 -11.24
CA GLU A 529 16.81 1.86 -11.72
C GLU A 529 17.33 0.63 -12.45
N PHE A 530 17.92 0.86 -13.62
CA PHE A 530 18.44 -0.16 -14.53
C PHE A 530 19.90 0.09 -14.90
N ASP A 531 20.62 -1.00 -15.13
CA ASP A 531 21.92 -1.01 -15.78
C ASP A 531 21.89 -2.10 -16.86
N VAL A 532 21.33 -1.74 -18.02
CA VAL A 532 21.04 -2.68 -19.12
C VAL A 532 22.32 -3.36 -19.61
N GLU A 533 23.43 -2.65 -19.70
CA GLU A 533 24.73 -3.21 -20.10
C GLU A 533 25.18 -4.35 -19.18
N VAL A 534 24.92 -4.21 -17.87
CA VAL A 534 25.20 -5.27 -16.88
C VAL A 534 24.22 -6.43 -17.02
N LEU A 535 22.94 -6.14 -17.27
CA LEU A 535 21.86 -7.14 -17.31
C LEU A 535 21.87 -8.03 -18.56
N GLU A 536 22.19 -7.48 -19.73
CA GLU A 536 22.05 -8.18 -21.02
C GLU A 536 23.12 -9.26 -21.22
N ASN A 537 22.72 -10.44 -21.72
CA ASN A 537 23.63 -11.54 -22.10
C ASN A 537 24.65 -11.92 -21.01
N ASP A 538 24.27 -11.85 -19.73
CA ASP A 538 25.17 -12.15 -18.61
C ASP A 538 25.22 -13.65 -18.29
N PHE A 539 25.96 -14.41 -19.11
CA PHE A 539 26.13 -15.85 -18.92
C PHE A 539 26.71 -16.19 -17.54
N GLY A 540 25.88 -16.81 -16.70
CA GLY A 540 26.24 -17.19 -15.33
C GLY A 540 26.26 -16.02 -14.33
N ALA A 541 25.56 -14.92 -14.63
CA ALA A 541 25.44 -13.75 -13.76
C ALA A 541 26.80 -13.12 -13.37
N LYS A 542 27.82 -13.18 -14.25
CA LYS A 542 29.18 -12.72 -13.94
C LYS A 542 29.26 -11.20 -13.80
N LYS A 543 28.69 -10.47 -14.75
CA LYS A 543 28.66 -9.00 -14.75
C LYS A 543 27.84 -8.49 -13.57
N ILE A 544 26.68 -9.11 -13.33
CA ILE A 544 25.79 -8.81 -12.19
C ILE A 544 26.54 -9.02 -10.87
N ASN A 545 27.20 -10.16 -10.67
CA ASN A 545 27.95 -10.44 -9.44
C ASN A 545 29.13 -9.48 -9.22
N ALA A 546 29.83 -9.09 -10.29
CA ALA A 546 30.89 -8.08 -10.21
C ALA A 546 30.33 -6.72 -9.78
N LYS A 547 29.20 -6.30 -10.38
CA LYS A 547 28.56 -5.02 -10.06
C LYS A 547 27.99 -4.97 -8.64
N LEU A 548 27.36 -6.05 -8.19
CA LEU A 548 26.89 -6.18 -6.80
C LEU A 548 28.06 -6.03 -5.80
N LYS A 549 29.20 -6.67 -6.06
CA LYS A 549 30.39 -6.55 -5.21
C LYS A 549 30.94 -5.12 -5.14
N GLU A 550 30.92 -4.40 -6.27
CA GLU A 550 31.30 -2.98 -6.33
C GLU A 550 30.36 -2.13 -5.47
N LEU A 551 29.05 -2.30 -5.65
CA LEU A 551 28.04 -1.55 -4.91
C LEU A 551 28.09 -1.86 -3.41
N ASP A 552 28.31 -3.12 -3.04
CA ASP A 552 28.42 -3.55 -1.65
C ASP A 552 29.58 -2.89 -0.91
N ALA A 553 30.71 -2.64 -1.59
CA ALA A 553 31.87 -1.96 -1.02
C ALA A 553 31.62 -0.48 -0.69
N ILE A 554 30.55 0.13 -1.22
CA ILE A 554 30.17 1.51 -0.94
C ILE A 554 29.57 1.59 0.48
N LYS A 555 30.21 2.36 1.38
CA LYS A 555 29.75 2.56 2.78
C LYS A 555 28.44 3.33 2.87
N ASN A 556 28.33 4.46 2.17
CA ASN A 556 27.16 5.33 2.17
C ASN A 556 26.44 5.26 0.83
N LYS A 557 25.73 4.15 0.59
CA LYS A 557 24.96 3.92 -0.64
C LYS A 557 23.87 4.98 -0.81
N LYS A 558 23.80 5.58 -2.01
CA LYS A 558 22.71 6.47 -2.43
C LYS A 558 21.41 5.67 -2.61
N VAL A 559 20.30 6.38 -2.79
CA VAL A 559 18.99 5.75 -3.04
C VAL A 559 19.04 4.89 -4.30
N ASN A 560 19.50 5.47 -5.41
CA ASN A 560 19.63 4.77 -6.69
C ASN A 560 20.59 3.56 -6.61
N ASP A 561 21.64 3.62 -5.77
CA ASP A 561 22.54 2.47 -5.56
C ASP A 561 21.77 1.29 -4.92
N LYS A 562 20.87 1.57 -3.97
CA LYS A 562 20.06 0.53 -3.31
C LYS A 562 19.00 -0.04 -4.24
N GLU A 563 18.39 0.81 -5.06
CA GLU A 563 17.40 0.39 -6.07
C GLU A 563 18.07 -0.48 -7.15
N LEU A 564 19.26 -0.10 -7.61
CA LEU A 564 20.02 -0.93 -8.55
C LEU A 564 20.42 -2.28 -7.95
N ILE A 565 20.83 -2.33 -6.67
CA ILE A 565 21.10 -3.62 -5.98
C ILE A 565 19.87 -4.54 -6.06
N GLN A 566 18.69 -4.01 -5.76
CA GLN A 566 17.45 -4.80 -5.82
C GLN A 566 17.20 -5.35 -7.24
N THR A 567 17.37 -4.53 -8.27
CA THR A 567 17.25 -4.95 -9.67
C THR A 567 18.23 -6.09 -9.99
N LEU A 568 19.49 -5.94 -9.58
CA LEU A 568 20.56 -6.91 -9.84
C LEU A 568 20.36 -8.22 -9.06
N GLU A 569 19.83 -8.19 -7.84
CA GLU A 569 19.49 -9.40 -7.06
C GLU A 569 18.42 -10.24 -7.76
N ILE A 570 17.39 -9.59 -8.30
CA ILE A 570 16.31 -10.27 -9.04
C ILE A 570 16.80 -10.80 -10.39
N ALA A 571 17.64 -10.03 -11.09
CA ALA A 571 18.27 -10.50 -12.32
C ALA A 571 19.19 -11.69 -12.07
N ARG A 572 19.95 -11.70 -10.97
CA ARG A 572 20.77 -12.85 -10.56
C ARG A 572 19.92 -14.09 -10.33
N GLU A 573 18.77 -13.96 -9.65
CA GLU A 573 17.82 -15.08 -9.46
C GLU A 573 17.27 -15.58 -10.81
N LEU A 574 16.90 -14.68 -11.72
CA LEU A 574 16.44 -15.02 -13.07
C LEU A 574 17.48 -15.89 -13.81
N TYR A 575 18.74 -15.47 -13.81
CA TYR A 575 19.84 -16.23 -14.44
C TYR A 575 20.12 -17.55 -13.73
N ALA A 576 20.07 -17.58 -12.39
CA ALA A 576 20.25 -18.80 -11.61
C ALA A 576 19.19 -19.87 -11.93
N ARG A 577 17.97 -19.44 -12.28
CA ARG A 577 16.87 -20.32 -12.70
C ARG A 577 16.93 -20.73 -14.18
N GLY A 578 17.98 -20.33 -14.90
CA GLY A 578 18.22 -20.74 -16.29
C GLY A 578 17.57 -19.84 -17.36
N PHE A 579 16.98 -18.71 -16.97
CA PHE A 579 16.49 -17.71 -17.92
C PHE A 579 17.58 -16.71 -18.29
N LYS A 580 17.30 -15.84 -19.26
CA LYS A 580 18.24 -14.79 -19.68
C LYS A 580 17.57 -13.46 -19.98
N ILE A 581 18.36 -12.40 -19.99
CA ILE A 581 17.95 -11.09 -20.50
C ILE A 581 18.66 -10.88 -21.84
N SER A 582 17.89 -10.77 -22.91
CA SER A 582 18.36 -10.49 -24.26
C SER A 582 18.71 -9.02 -24.43
N LYS A 583 19.41 -8.68 -25.53
CA LYS A 583 19.60 -7.28 -25.91
C LYS A 583 18.27 -6.59 -26.17
N ILE A 584 18.23 -5.28 -25.95
CA ILE A 584 17.20 -4.43 -26.55
C ILE A 584 17.13 -4.69 -28.06
N ASN A 585 15.92 -4.86 -28.55
CA ASN A 585 15.66 -5.26 -29.92
C ASN A 585 14.75 -4.23 -30.59
N LEU A 586 15.20 -3.66 -31.70
CA LEU A 586 14.48 -2.59 -32.39
C LEU A 586 13.04 -2.97 -32.77
N GLU A 587 12.82 -4.22 -33.19
CA GLU A 587 11.51 -4.71 -33.66
C GLU A 587 10.60 -5.16 -32.51
N LYS A 588 11.16 -5.72 -31.44
CA LYS A 588 10.40 -6.39 -30.37
C LYS A 588 10.28 -5.60 -29.07
N SER A 589 11.27 -4.77 -28.72
CA SER A 589 11.24 -3.99 -27.47
C SER A 589 10.04 -3.06 -27.45
N LEU A 590 9.38 -2.96 -26.30
CA LEU A 590 8.29 -2.00 -26.06
C LEU A 590 8.84 -0.73 -25.40
N ALA A 591 7.96 0.25 -25.20
CA ALA A 591 8.35 1.54 -24.63
C ALA A 591 8.79 1.39 -23.16
N ASN A 592 7.95 0.76 -22.34
CA ASN A 592 8.16 0.64 -20.89
C ASN A 592 7.90 -0.78 -20.32
N GLU A 593 7.32 -1.70 -21.10
CA GLU A 593 7.04 -3.08 -20.67
C GLU A 593 8.15 -4.06 -21.11
N TRP A 594 8.55 -4.95 -20.21
CA TRP A 594 9.46 -6.05 -20.53
C TRP A 594 8.74 -7.15 -21.31
N VAL A 595 9.31 -7.58 -22.42
CA VAL A 595 8.68 -8.56 -23.32
C VAL A 595 9.20 -9.97 -23.03
N ILE A 596 8.30 -10.95 -23.01
CA ILE A 596 8.65 -12.36 -22.87
C ILE A 596 8.98 -12.94 -24.25
N ASP A 597 10.21 -13.44 -24.41
CA ASP A 597 10.60 -14.28 -25.54
C ASP A 597 10.66 -15.74 -25.07
N ALA A 598 9.48 -16.38 -25.06
CA ALA A 598 9.31 -17.75 -24.57
C ALA A 598 10.13 -18.77 -25.36
N ALA A 599 10.32 -18.56 -26.67
CA ALA A 599 11.10 -19.46 -27.53
C ALA A 599 12.58 -19.52 -27.09
N ASN A 600 13.09 -18.43 -26.55
CA ASN A 600 14.46 -18.32 -26.09
C ASN A 600 14.62 -18.43 -24.57
N GLY A 601 13.53 -18.58 -23.82
CA GLY A 601 13.56 -18.51 -22.36
C GLY A 601 14.11 -17.17 -21.84
N ALA A 602 13.78 -16.06 -22.52
CA ALA A 602 14.40 -14.77 -22.32
C ALA A 602 13.40 -13.65 -22.06
N LEU A 603 13.89 -12.56 -21.46
CA LEU A 603 13.22 -11.28 -21.43
C LEU A 603 13.94 -10.27 -22.32
N ILE A 604 13.17 -9.45 -23.03
CA ILE A 604 13.69 -8.35 -23.85
C ILE A 604 13.40 -7.04 -23.10
N PRO A 605 14.43 -6.24 -22.79
CA PRO A 605 14.25 -4.96 -22.09
C PRO A 605 13.49 -3.93 -22.95
N PRO A 606 12.72 -3.03 -22.33
CA PRO A 606 12.07 -1.91 -23.00
C PRO A 606 13.07 -0.79 -23.30
N PHE A 607 12.74 0.11 -24.24
CA PHE A 607 13.61 1.27 -24.55
C PHE A 607 13.79 2.22 -23.36
N ALA A 608 12.78 2.36 -22.48
CA ALA A 608 12.89 3.19 -21.27
C ALA A 608 13.89 2.66 -20.23
N SER A 609 14.39 1.42 -20.38
CA SER A 609 15.46 0.91 -19.53
C SER A 609 16.84 1.49 -19.90
N ILE A 610 16.98 2.13 -21.06
CA ILE A 610 18.22 2.79 -21.48
C ILE A 610 18.39 4.08 -20.68
N LYS A 611 19.56 4.24 -20.07
CA LYS A 611 19.90 5.42 -19.28
C LYS A 611 19.71 6.71 -20.09
N GLY A 612 18.85 7.60 -19.59
CA GLY A 612 18.55 8.90 -20.21
C GLY A 612 17.37 8.87 -21.19
N ILE A 613 16.78 7.71 -21.47
CA ILE A 613 15.53 7.59 -22.23
C ILE A 613 14.35 7.48 -21.24
N GLY A 614 13.53 8.53 -21.18
CA GLY A 614 12.26 8.48 -20.45
C GLY A 614 11.16 7.79 -21.24
N VAL A 615 10.08 7.39 -20.56
CA VAL A 615 8.92 6.69 -21.14
C VAL A 615 8.36 7.41 -22.38
N SER A 616 8.20 8.74 -22.33
CA SER A 616 7.68 9.50 -23.48
C SER A 616 8.57 9.41 -24.73
N VAL A 617 9.89 9.32 -24.57
CA VAL A 617 10.81 9.15 -25.71
C VAL A 617 10.73 7.72 -26.23
N ALA A 618 10.66 6.74 -25.33
CA ALA A 618 10.48 5.34 -25.67
C ALA A 618 9.17 5.08 -26.44
N GLU A 619 8.07 5.73 -26.05
CA GLU A 619 6.79 5.69 -26.75
C GLU A 619 6.89 6.23 -28.18
N LYS A 620 7.60 7.35 -28.38
CA LYS A 620 7.83 7.90 -29.73
C LYS A 620 8.63 6.96 -30.63
N ILE A 621 9.60 6.23 -30.08
CA ILE A 621 10.35 5.22 -30.84
C ILE A 621 9.41 4.11 -31.30
N VAL A 622 8.56 3.60 -30.41
CA VAL A 622 7.59 2.55 -30.73
C VAL A 622 6.53 3.05 -31.72
N GLN A 623 5.99 4.25 -31.52
CA GLN A 623 5.02 4.86 -32.43
C GLN A 623 5.60 5.06 -33.83
N ALA A 624 6.83 5.57 -33.94
CA ALA A 624 7.51 5.68 -35.22
C ALA A 624 7.68 4.28 -35.87
N ARG A 625 8.09 3.26 -35.12
CA ARG A 625 8.17 1.89 -35.65
C ARG A 625 6.81 1.38 -36.17
N GLU A 626 5.72 1.67 -35.47
CA GLU A 626 4.37 1.23 -35.84
C GLU A 626 3.83 1.91 -37.11
N GLU A 627 4.24 3.15 -37.39
CA GLU A 627 3.92 3.82 -38.66
C GLU A 627 4.60 3.14 -39.86
N SER A 628 5.88 2.78 -39.71
CA SER A 628 6.63 1.94 -40.65
C SER A 628 8.01 1.60 -40.08
N ASP A 629 8.56 0.46 -40.52
CA ASP A 629 9.93 0.06 -40.18
C ASP A 629 10.96 1.16 -40.49
N PHE A 630 12.01 1.21 -39.67
CA PHE A 630 13.12 2.13 -39.86
C PHE A 630 14.01 1.68 -41.03
N ARG A 631 14.30 2.60 -41.95
CA ARG A 631 15.07 2.28 -43.17
C ARG A 631 16.58 2.36 -42.97
N SER A 632 17.00 3.28 -42.12
CA SER A 632 18.40 3.57 -41.82
C SER A 632 18.53 4.17 -40.41
N LYS A 633 19.76 4.28 -39.93
CA LYS A 633 20.03 4.97 -38.66
C LYS A 633 19.67 6.45 -38.74
N GLU A 634 19.82 7.08 -39.90
CA GLU A 634 19.36 8.46 -40.14
C GLU A 634 17.83 8.59 -40.01
N ASP A 635 17.07 7.67 -40.62
CA ASP A 635 15.61 7.61 -40.52
C ASP A 635 15.16 7.42 -39.05
N PHE A 636 15.80 6.49 -38.34
CA PHE A 636 15.57 6.27 -36.92
C PHE A 636 15.76 7.56 -36.11
N LYS A 637 16.89 8.24 -36.28
CA LYS A 637 17.20 9.48 -35.56
C LYS A 637 16.18 10.58 -35.85
N LYS A 638 15.75 10.71 -37.12
CA LYS A 638 14.80 11.73 -37.55
C LYS A 638 13.40 11.50 -36.98
N ARG A 639 12.89 10.27 -37.06
CA ARG A 639 11.51 9.93 -36.66
C ARG A 639 11.34 9.72 -35.15
N SER A 640 12.37 9.19 -34.47
CA SER A 640 12.32 9.04 -33.00
C SER A 640 12.50 10.36 -32.24
N THR A 641 12.96 11.43 -32.89
CA THR A 641 13.22 12.76 -32.30
C THR A 641 14.24 12.77 -31.15
N ILE A 642 15.09 11.74 -31.05
CA ILE A 642 16.11 11.65 -30.01
C ILE A 642 17.31 12.57 -30.31
N ASN A 643 17.94 13.08 -29.25
CA ASN A 643 19.15 13.88 -29.39
C ASN A 643 20.37 13.02 -29.80
N SER A 644 21.44 13.66 -30.24
CA SER A 644 22.66 12.98 -30.72
C SER A 644 23.34 12.11 -29.66
N THR A 645 23.26 12.49 -28.39
CA THR A 645 23.88 11.75 -27.30
C THR A 645 23.17 10.43 -27.06
N LEU A 646 21.82 10.46 -26.97
CA LEU A 646 21.01 9.26 -26.81
C LEU A 646 21.09 8.35 -28.02
N PHE A 647 21.09 8.91 -29.23
CA PHE A 647 21.30 8.14 -30.45
C PHE A 647 22.62 7.35 -30.41
N LYS A 648 23.72 8.00 -30.00
CA LYS A 648 25.02 7.34 -29.87
C LYS A 648 24.97 6.20 -28.85
N THR A 649 24.33 6.41 -27.70
CA THR A 649 24.15 5.36 -26.69
C THR A 649 23.37 4.16 -27.22
N ILE A 650 22.27 4.38 -27.95
CA ILE A 650 21.47 3.30 -28.55
C ILE A 650 22.29 2.52 -29.60
N ASP A 651 23.08 3.22 -30.42
CA ASP A 651 23.95 2.61 -31.43
C ASP A 651 25.09 1.80 -30.78
N GLU A 652 25.72 2.32 -29.72
CA GLU A 652 26.76 1.62 -28.94
C GLU A 652 26.25 0.36 -28.23
N LEU A 653 24.97 0.33 -27.84
CA LEU A 653 24.31 -0.87 -27.32
C LEU A 653 24.02 -1.93 -28.41
N GLY A 654 24.24 -1.58 -29.68
CA GLY A 654 24.05 -2.46 -30.82
C GLY A 654 22.59 -2.64 -31.25
N VAL A 655 21.70 -1.75 -30.81
CA VAL A 655 20.25 -1.83 -31.13
C VAL A 655 19.99 -1.57 -32.62
N LEU A 656 20.85 -0.77 -33.27
CA LEU A 656 20.71 -0.35 -34.67
C LEU A 656 21.63 -1.12 -35.63
N GLU A 657 22.25 -2.23 -35.19
CA GLU A 657 23.22 -3.01 -35.99
C GLU A 657 22.65 -3.53 -37.32
N SER A 658 21.34 -3.76 -37.39
CA SER A 658 20.65 -4.23 -38.61
C SER A 658 20.38 -3.14 -39.64
N LEU A 659 20.59 -1.85 -39.29
CA LEU A 659 20.30 -0.72 -40.16
C LEU A 659 21.56 -0.19 -40.85
N ASN A 660 21.40 0.23 -42.12
CA ASN A 660 22.43 1.00 -42.83
C ASN A 660 22.53 2.43 -42.26
N GLU A 661 23.67 3.09 -42.44
CA GLU A 661 23.88 4.46 -41.95
C GLU A 661 22.90 5.47 -42.56
N THR A 662 22.69 5.43 -43.88
CA THR A 662 21.83 6.35 -44.62
C THR A 662 20.88 5.60 -45.54
N ASP A 663 19.79 6.26 -45.93
CA ASP A 663 18.88 5.74 -46.94
C ASP A 663 19.59 5.67 -48.30
N GLN A 664 19.57 4.50 -48.96
CA GLN A 664 20.16 4.35 -50.30
C GLN A 664 19.22 4.83 -51.42
N MET A 665 17.92 5.01 -51.14
CA MET A 665 16.94 5.65 -52.03
C MET A 665 15.84 6.35 -51.22
N THR A 666 15.62 7.64 -51.48
CA THR A 666 14.46 8.40 -51.00
C THR A 666 13.36 8.38 -52.06
N LEU A 667 12.27 7.66 -51.81
CA LEU A 667 11.05 7.72 -52.61
C LEU A 667 10.04 8.61 -51.89
N PHE A 668 9.52 9.61 -52.60
CA PHE A 668 8.58 10.63 -52.11
C PHE A 668 7.23 10.06 -51.70
#